data_AF-Q6T443-F1
#
_entry.id   AF-Q6T443-F1
#
_cell.length_a   1.000
_cell.length_b   1.000
_cell.length_c   1.000
_cell.angle_alpha   90.00
_cell.angle_beta   90.00
_cell.angle_gamma   90.00
#
_symmetry.space_group_name_H-M   'P 1'
#
loop_
_entity.id
_entity.type
_entity.pdbx_description
1 polymer ?
#
loop_
_entity_poly.entity_id
_entity_poly.type
_entity_poly.pdbx_seq_one_letter_code
_entity_poly.pdbx_strand_id
1 'polypeptide(L)'
;MRGALARSACRLASLQKGTQLADVYQLLITKKPVEYDYIAIDVNAFVGGAMRITKNMSPEQRRSKEASRHVLNSIMQILRRVVCRHSLLLAFDGPDTFAKAYKLRTTSSTRRLDIRTQRLPGGALMRAVEDRIVKAMPLGRGLIPGEVVVSGVNVEGPVERKVTAWALDLACRDGAQHTFKSICLIGAGELWMNVLALTPYFQGTSILHGSSDLRHMTLNDSLTWLQLGDDLLTGDARVITAARTDALLLYLLCHGCSATDLSPLSGSNFTVLMEAYHARRREAAATAGAAAGAPTFQLIRGQPNGALMLDVQALYLLFVAEKDTAAAIESLAALVVPAKDESLHAAPLRTFSMPLSTSGGSASDEKMRDANMPDMLHGSYLSHLLNSHHLFCHGEMLGRSRVPAYMEAEVKMGSLDRSGAAGVRASVVTVGDWTRFLLRCLQRGGRYAFASDAGAELSYSTSKCAPSAATTAAASAASSLTAPGTTAYYPFWSSAQPLTAAEYTILSTPNPGILDPLLVDYVPGFTPALRSELPRALTSVQANLHELRSSLQYFFAYATADRPHPSLCLAPSYHWCQNEKSKVWSMRYVDLGVVARQQGVRHARSLLPGMSMEQEAPTEGAAVYDAESQTWTSQPRSFAVFTASEQLPGHQEQAHANGSSSSSMAATAAASADAAEVSTLRVLTWNVMFDRYSNQPTPLGMPGIDWCSPKRYPVLAKLIDAEDADVVGMQEVERPFAEYLAAQPWCRERYIMSCSPQSPILDPWGVLLLVRRGGRWPLQQLKHLNVPAWSGHVSLMPVATLDLSAAAAHSDNSGTGCGSSAGKSGIRKLAASPRVVNVCSMHLLAPFVKVNEVARTGQDQALRHALTRQLQGDTLVMGDFNDWPSNEFLMPPESRYVECWPIIHPGDYGKTMDESNTFCKLKIEEIFFGRSDKVFLRTGTATASSPTRGVLKPVEAHLVGTRSVNDENGNQEAPAYLFPSDHYGVSMQFQVL
;
A
#
# COMPACT_ATOMS: atom_id res chain seq x y z
N MET A 1 22.81 22.61 -31.08
CA MET A 1 22.69 22.54 -29.60
C MET A 1 23.66 23.46 -28.81
N ARG A 2 24.45 24.37 -29.40
CA ARG A 2 25.42 25.20 -28.65
C ARG A 2 24.91 26.55 -28.10
N GLY A 3 23.66 26.93 -28.35
CA GLY A 3 23.20 28.33 -28.13
C GLY A 3 22.49 28.66 -26.82
N ALA A 4 21.83 27.71 -26.15
CA ALA A 4 20.88 28.03 -25.06
C ALA A 4 21.31 27.57 -23.65
N LEU A 5 22.36 26.75 -23.51
CA LEU A 5 22.79 26.17 -22.22
C LEU A 5 24.15 26.69 -21.72
N ALA A 6 24.77 27.64 -22.42
CA ALA A 6 26.20 27.93 -22.26
C ALA A 6 26.57 29.11 -21.35
N ARG A 7 25.62 29.79 -20.69
CA ARG A 7 25.96 30.94 -19.83
C ARG A 7 25.09 31.03 -18.58
N SER A 8 25.43 30.26 -17.56
CA SER A 8 25.34 30.73 -16.17
C SER A 8 26.16 29.82 -15.27
N ALA A 9 27.45 30.14 -15.14
CA ALA A 9 28.29 29.60 -14.08
C ALA A 9 28.07 30.46 -12.84
N CYS A 10 27.27 29.97 -11.88
CA CYS A 10 27.41 30.33 -10.47
C CYS A 10 26.50 29.47 -9.61
N ARG A 11 27.02 29.01 -8.48
CA ARG A 11 26.21 28.61 -7.32
C ARG A 11 25.43 29.83 -6.85
N LEU A 12 24.24 30.05 -7.38
CA LEU A 12 23.35 31.11 -6.93
C LEU A 12 21.97 30.50 -6.83
N ALA A 13 21.38 30.76 -5.67
CA ALA A 13 20.05 30.48 -5.20
C ALA A 13 19.00 30.02 -6.21
N SER A 14 18.11 29.16 -5.72
CA SER A 14 16.88 28.69 -6.37
C SER A 14 16.04 29.84 -6.92
N LEU A 15 16.36 30.34 -8.12
CA LEU A 15 15.72 31.51 -8.72
C LEU A 15 14.61 31.07 -9.67
N GLN A 16 13.38 30.98 -9.18
CA GLN A 16 12.20 30.83 -10.04
C GLN A 16 11.56 32.21 -10.24
N LYS A 17 11.41 32.65 -11.50
CA LYS A 17 10.98 34.04 -11.85
C LYS A 17 11.78 35.13 -11.10
N GLY A 18 13.07 34.91 -10.84
CA GLY A 18 13.92 35.88 -10.15
C GLY A 18 13.81 35.90 -8.62
N THR A 19 13.06 34.98 -8.00
CA THR A 19 12.92 34.88 -6.53
C THR A 19 13.63 33.65 -5.98
N GLN A 20 14.44 33.83 -4.93
CA GLN A 20 15.13 32.71 -4.26
C GLN A 20 14.16 31.95 -3.36
N LEU A 21 14.28 30.62 -3.22
CA LEU A 21 13.48 29.86 -2.24
C LEU A 21 13.65 30.42 -0.82
N ALA A 22 14.84 30.91 -0.47
CA ALA A 22 15.11 31.53 0.83
C ALA A 22 14.29 32.83 1.05
N ASP A 23 13.91 33.52 -0.03
CA ASP A 23 13.09 34.74 0.02
C ASP A 23 11.60 34.42 0.19
N VAL A 24 11.18 33.19 -0.10
CA VAL A 24 9.81 32.70 0.13
C VAL A 24 9.54 32.52 1.63
N TYR A 25 10.58 32.29 2.43
CA TYR A 25 10.46 32.13 3.88
C TYR A 25 10.09 33.45 4.57
N GLN A 26 8.93 33.46 5.20
CA GLN A 26 8.40 34.61 5.92
C GLN A 26 8.78 34.58 7.40
N LEU A 27 9.04 35.75 7.98
CA LEU A 27 9.33 35.86 9.41
C LEU A 27 8.10 35.47 10.23
N LEU A 28 8.27 34.51 11.15
CA LEU A 28 7.22 34.07 12.05
C LEU A 28 7.14 35.02 13.26
N ILE A 29 6.49 36.17 13.07
CA ILE A 29 6.21 37.13 14.13
C ILE A 29 4.87 36.78 14.76
N THR A 30 4.89 36.06 15.89
CA THR A 30 3.65 35.77 16.62
C THR A 30 3.71 36.26 18.06
N LYS A 31 2.70 37.04 18.45
CA LYS A 31 2.43 37.41 19.86
C LYS A 31 1.79 36.25 20.64
N LYS A 32 1.10 35.35 19.93
CA LYS A 32 0.46 34.14 20.46
C LYS A 32 1.18 32.89 19.95
N PRO A 33 1.17 31.77 20.70
CA PRO A 33 1.67 30.50 20.19
C PRO A 33 0.92 30.08 18.92
N VAL A 34 1.63 29.45 17.97
CA VAL A 34 1.03 28.83 16.78
C VAL A 34 0.88 27.34 17.06
N GLU A 35 -0.26 26.78 16.70
CA GLU A 35 -0.58 25.39 17.01
C GLU A 35 -0.56 24.54 15.74
N TYR A 36 0.00 23.34 15.87
CA TYR A 36 0.03 22.32 14.82
C TYR A 36 -0.37 20.97 15.41
N ASP A 37 -0.98 20.11 14.60
CA ASP A 37 -1.38 18.76 15.03
C ASP A 37 -0.14 17.88 15.21
N TYR A 38 0.76 17.96 14.24
CA TYR A 38 2.00 17.21 14.21
C TYR A 38 3.20 18.13 14.11
N ILE A 39 4.22 17.88 14.94
CA ILE A 39 5.49 18.58 14.88
C ILE A 39 6.61 17.57 14.79
N ALA A 40 7.49 17.72 13.81
CA ALA A 40 8.77 17.04 13.76
C ALA A 40 9.92 18.04 13.88
N ILE A 41 10.93 17.70 14.67
CA ILE A 41 12.11 18.54 14.90
C ILE A 41 13.36 17.77 14.52
N ASP A 42 14.13 18.32 13.57
CA ASP A 42 15.52 17.93 13.34
C ASP A 42 16.38 18.47 14.49
N VAL A 43 16.77 17.57 15.40
CA VAL A 43 17.58 17.91 16.58
C VAL A 43 18.97 18.36 16.16
N ASN A 44 19.49 17.87 15.03
CA ASN A 44 20.83 18.18 14.58
C ASN A 44 20.99 19.68 14.26
N ALA A 45 19.93 20.35 13.78
CA ALA A 45 19.94 21.79 13.47
C ALA A 45 20.36 22.67 14.67
N PHE A 46 20.10 22.23 15.90
CA PHE A 46 20.39 22.97 17.13
C PHE A 46 21.84 22.80 17.62
N VAL A 47 22.50 21.72 17.21
CA VAL A 47 23.82 21.34 17.72
C VAL A 47 24.89 22.36 17.34
N GLY A 48 24.83 22.88 16.10
CA GLY A 48 25.81 23.87 15.63
C GLY A 48 25.78 25.20 16.40
N GLY A 49 24.62 25.61 16.93
CA GLY A 49 24.51 26.75 17.85
C GLY A 49 25.12 26.44 19.21
N ALA A 50 24.77 25.30 19.78
CA ALA A 50 25.28 24.85 21.07
C ALA A 50 26.81 24.71 21.08
N MET A 51 27.41 24.11 20.06
CA MET A 51 28.86 23.96 19.92
C MET A 51 29.60 25.30 19.87
N ARG A 52 29.00 26.32 19.24
CA ARG A 52 29.58 27.67 19.19
C ARG A 52 29.62 28.33 20.57
N ILE A 53 28.59 28.10 21.39
CA ILE A 53 28.49 28.63 22.75
C ILE A 53 29.49 27.93 23.67
N THR A 54 29.65 26.62 23.53
CA THR A 54 30.49 25.81 24.42
C THR A 54 31.94 25.65 23.96
N LYS A 55 32.36 26.30 22.88
CA LYS A 55 33.67 26.10 22.23
C LYS A 55 34.87 26.21 23.17
N ASN A 56 34.81 27.07 24.18
CA ASN A 56 35.90 27.36 25.10
C ASN A 56 35.92 26.47 26.36
N MET A 57 34.99 25.50 26.46
CA MET A 57 34.88 24.65 27.64
C MET A 57 35.81 23.44 27.55
N SER A 58 36.49 23.13 28.67
CA SER A 58 37.26 21.92 28.89
C SER A 58 36.87 21.29 30.24
N PRO A 59 36.95 19.95 30.41
CA PRO A 59 37.25 18.91 29.41
C PRO A 59 36.10 18.67 28.40
N GLU A 60 36.35 17.89 27.35
CA GLU A 60 35.38 17.61 26.26
C GLU A 60 34.05 17.01 26.75
N GLN A 61 34.08 16.16 27.78
CA GLN A 61 32.87 15.63 28.41
C GLN A 61 31.97 16.75 28.99
N ARG A 62 32.58 17.74 29.64
CA ARG A 62 31.87 18.92 30.17
C ARG A 62 31.28 19.74 29.03
N ARG A 63 32.03 19.90 27.94
CA ARG A 63 31.56 20.59 26.72
C ARG A 63 30.32 19.90 26.14
N SER A 64 30.34 18.58 25.97
CA SER A 64 29.22 17.81 25.43
C SER A 64 27.99 17.84 26.35
N LYS A 65 28.21 17.76 27.67
CA LYS A 65 27.15 17.92 28.68
C LYS A 65 26.53 19.31 28.65
N GLU A 66 27.31 20.36 28.40
CA GLU A 66 26.76 21.71 28.31
C GLU A 66 26.07 21.97 26.97
N ALA A 67 26.64 21.47 25.87
CA ALA A 67 26.03 21.59 24.55
C ALA A 67 24.65 20.90 24.50
N SER A 68 24.52 19.69 25.08
CA SER A 68 23.23 19.00 25.20
C SER A 68 22.20 19.78 26.03
N ARG A 69 22.64 20.53 27.06
CA ARG A 69 21.77 21.43 27.82
C ARG A 69 21.21 22.54 26.94
N HIS A 70 22.07 23.17 26.15
CA HIS A 70 21.67 24.24 25.23
C HIS A 70 20.70 23.74 24.15
N VAL A 71 20.96 22.56 23.57
CA VAL A 71 20.05 21.95 22.58
C VAL A 71 18.65 21.73 23.17
N LEU A 72 18.55 21.06 24.32
CA LEU A 72 17.26 20.83 24.99
C LEU A 72 16.53 22.14 25.28
N ASN A 73 17.23 23.15 25.80
CA ASN A 73 16.64 24.44 26.09
C ASN A 73 16.13 25.16 24.84
N SER A 74 16.86 25.12 23.72
CA SER A 74 16.41 25.70 22.45
C SER A 74 15.15 25.02 21.92
N ILE A 75 15.09 23.68 21.98
CA ILE A 75 13.88 22.93 21.60
C ILE A 75 12.70 23.34 22.48
N MET A 76 12.89 23.40 23.81
CA MET A 76 11.86 23.83 24.75
C MET A 76 11.37 25.27 24.51
N GLN A 77 12.28 26.17 24.13
CA GLN A 77 11.91 27.55 23.79
C GLN A 77 11.04 27.62 22.53
N ILE A 78 11.31 26.78 21.53
CA ILE A 78 10.51 26.71 20.31
C ILE A 78 9.14 26.10 20.58
N LEU A 79 9.08 25.00 21.35
CA LEU A 79 7.81 24.34 21.68
C LEU A 79 6.87 25.21 22.52
N ARG A 80 7.36 26.28 23.17
CA ARG A 80 6.52 27.32 23.79
C ARG A 80 5.87 28.26 22.77
N ARG A 81 6.48 28.45 21.60
CA ARG A 81 5.99 29.32 20.53
C ARG A 81 5.24 28.54 19.44
N VAL A 82 5.59 27.28 19.24
CA VAL A 82 5.01 26.35 18.27
C VAL A 82 4.52 25.12 19.03
N VAL A 83 3.23 25.06 19.30
CA VAL A 83 2.60 24.08 20.18
C VAL A 83 2.13 22.87 19.36
N CYS A 84 2.49 21.67 19.81
CA CYS A 84 2.05 20.42 19.20
C CYS A 84 0.81 19.88 19.91
N ARG A 85 -0.25 19.53 19.17
CA ARG A 85 -1.50 19.01 19.74
C ARG A 85 -1.54 17.49 19.87
N HIS A 86 -1.07 16.75 18.86
CA HIS A 86 -1.27 15.29 18.77
C HIS A 86 0.00 14.46 18.90
N SER A 87 1.01 14.67 18.05
CA SER A 87 2.24 13.86 18.09
C SER A 87 3.50 14.68 17.77
N LEU A 88 4.51 14.57 18.63
CA LEU A 88 5.80 15.26 18.50
C LEU A 88 6.91 14.24 18.16
N LEU A 89 7.59 14.43 17.03
CA LEU A 89 8.81 13.71 16.68
C LEU A 89 10.06 14.55 16.98
N LEU A 90 11.03 13.98 17.70
CA LEU A 90 12.40 14.48 17.80
C LEU A 90 13.32 13.51 17.07
N ALA A 91 13.86 13.93 15.92
CA ALA A 91 14.66 13.08 15.07
C ALA A 91 16.14 13.49 15.08
N PHE A 92 17.00 12.49 15.25
CA PHE A 92 18.46 12.61 15.14
C PHE A 92 18.94 12.05 13.81
N ASP A 93 20.12 12.49 13.34
CA ASP A 93 20.78 11.79 12.25
C ASP A 93 21.31 10.46 12.77
N GLY A 94 21.00 9.39 12.03
CA GLY A 94 21.45 8.03 12.31
C GLY A 94 22.67 7.61 11.49
N PRO A 95 23.11 6.35 11.64
CA PRO A 95 24.05 5.74 10.71
C PRO A 95 23.45 5.71 9.29
N ASP A 96 24.24 6.17 8.32
CA ASP A 96 23.81 6.41 6.93
C ASP A 96 24.43 5.37 5.97
N THR A 97 24.34 5.56 4.65
CA THR A 97 24.89 4.66 3.63
C THR A 97 26.41 4.53 3.64
N PHE A 98 26.89 3.43 3.06
CA PHE A 98 28.30 3.24 2.67
C PHE A 98 28.80 4.35 1.76
N ALA A 99 27.98 4.85 0.83
CA ALA A 99 28.33 5.96 -0.05
C ALA A 99 28.72 7.22 0.72
N LYS A 100 27.94 7.55 1.76
CA LYS A 100 28.21 8.72 2.61
C LYS A 100 29.43 8.53 3.48
N ALA A 101 29.59 7.35 4.08
CA ALA A 101 30.79 7.00 4.84
C ALA A 101 32.06 7.08 3.96
N TYR A 102 32.00 6.54 2.74
CA TYR A 102 33.07 6.64 1.74
C TYR A 102 33.43 8.08 1.43
N LYS A 103 32.43 8.91 1.11
CA LYS A 103 32.64 10.32 0.75
C LYS A 103 33.24 11.12 1.91
N LEU A 104 32.76 10.92 3.14
CA LEU A 104 33.29 11.58 4.34
C LEU A 104 34.75 11.16 4.59
N ARG A 105 35.04 9.87 4.48
CA ARG A 105 36.37 9.30 4.71
C ARG A 105 37.41 9.75 3.68
N THR A 106 37.02 9.84 2.42
CA THR A 106 37.93 10.14 1.29
C THR A 106 38.05 11.63 1.00
N THR A 107 37.11 12.45 1.46
CA THR A 107 37.20 13.90 1.30
C THR A 107 38.28 14.47 2.21
N SER A 108 39.18 15.28 1.67
CA SER A 108 40.20 15.99 2.44
C SER A 108 39.60 16.75 3.63
N SER A 109 40.25 16.65 4.79
CA SER A 109 39.81 17.36 6.00
C SER A 109 39.74 18.86 5.75
N THR A 110 38.61 19.43 6.14
CA THR A 110 38.36 20.87 6.16
C THR A 110 37.65 21.18 7.47
N ARG A 111 37.75 22.42 7.95
CA ARG A 111 37.02 22.86 9.16
C ARG A 111 35.52 22.53 9.12
N ARG A 112 34.89 22.58 7.94
CA ARG A 112 33.47 22.21 7.76
C ARG A 112 33.26 20.70 7.93
N LEU A 113 34.17 19.88 7.40
CA LEU A 113 34.13 18.44 7.56
C LEU A 113 34.35 18.05 9.03
N ASP A 114 35.31 18.67 9.71
CA ASP A 114 35.61 18.37 11.12
C ASP A 114 34.40 18.64 12.03
N ILE A 115 33.66 19.73 11.78
CA ILE A 115 32.40 20.03 12.48
C ILE A 115 31.33 18.97 12.18
N ARG A 116 31.27 18.45 10.95
CA ARG A 116 30.33 17.37 10.56
C ARG A 116 30.70 16.07 11.26
N THR A 117 31.99 15.74 11.37
CA THR A 117 32.50 14.54 12.05
C THR A 117 32.17 14.55 13.56
N GLN A 118 32.22 15.72 14.20
CA GLN A 118 31.82 15.87 15.62
C GLN A 118 30.33 15.62 15.88
N ARG A 119 29.50 15.67 14.83
CA ARG A 119 28.05 15.44 14.88
C ARG A 119 27.65 14.03 14.40
N LEU A 120 28.61 13.13 14.21
CA LEU A 120 28.32 11.75 13.84
C LEU A 120 27.57 11.02 14.96
N PRO A 121 26.66 10.09 14.62
CA PRO A 121 25.73 9.46 15.56
C PRO A 121 26.42 8.70 16.70
N GLY A 122 27.56 8.06 16.43
CA GLY A 122 28.34 7.33 17.44
C GLY A 122 29.15 8.23 18.37
N GLY A 123 29.26 9.53 18.06
CA GLY A 123 30.06 10.49 18.82
C GLY A 123 29.52 10.78 20.22
N ALA A 124 30.40 11.13 21.15
CA ALA A 124 30.04 11.44 22.54
C ALA A 124 29.06 12.62 22.66
N LEU A 125 29.19 13.62 21.78
CA LEU A 125 28.30 14.79 21.76
C LEU A 125 26.85 14.37 21.48
N MET A 126 26.60 13.70 20.35
CA MET A 126 25.25 13.36 19.92
C MET A 126 24.56 12.39 20.90
N ARG A 127 25.30 11.43 21.45
CA ARG A 127 24.81 10.57 22.55
C ARG A 127 24.43 11.36 23.79
N ALA A 128 25.23 12.35 24.19
CA ALA A 128 24.90 13.21 25.33
C ALA A 128 23.65 14.07 25.07
N VAL A 129 23.40 14.47 23.82
CA VAL A 129 22.16 15.15 23.43
C VAL A 129 20.97 14.20 23.52
N GLU A 130 21.05 13.01 22.93
CA GLU A 130 19.98 12.00 23.00
C GLU A 130 19.65 11.62 24.44
N ASP A 131 20.65 11.22 25.23
CA ASP A 131 20.48 10.82 26.63
C ASP A 131 19.78 11.91 27.44
N ARG A 132 20.15 13.17 27.22
CA ARG A 132 19.50 14.31 27.89
C ARG A 132 18.06 14.52 27.45
N ILE A 133 17.76 14.39 26.15
CA ILE A 133 16.39 14.52 25.64
C ILE A 133 15.53 13.38 26.20
N VAL A 134 15.97 12.13 26.08
CA VAL A 134 15.26 10.94 26.56
C VAL A 134 15.01 11.02 28.08
N LYS A 135 16.02 11.40 28.88
CA LYS A 135 15.86 11.56 30.34
C LYS A 135 14.97 12.73 30.74
N ALA A 136 14.82 13.72 29.87
CA ALA A 136 13.91 14.84 30.10
C ALA A 136 12.46 14.50 29.74
N MET A 137 12.18 13.31 29.17
CA MET A 137 10.82 12.90 28.81
C MET A 137 10.06 12.27 29.98
N PRO A 138 8.75 12.57 30.10
CA PRO A 138 8.04 13.64 29.41
C PRO A 138 8.52 15.01 29.94
N LEU A 139 8.79 15.96 29.04
CA LEU A 139 9.10 17.37 29.35
C LEU A 139 8.05 17.95 30.35
N GLY A 140 8.43 18.94 31.17
CA GLY A 140 7.60 19.43 32.28
C GLY A 140 6.14 19.83 31.95
N ARG A 141 5.29 19.86 32.99
CA ARG A 141 3.82 20.05 32.92
C ARG A 141 3.38 21.15 31.93
N GLY A 142 2.56 20.78 30.94
CA GLY A 142 1.69 21.69 30.18
C GLY A 142 2.05 21.94 28.69
N LEU A 143 3.12 21.35 28.15
CA LEU A 143 3.64 21.69 26.82
C LEU A 143 3.74 20.49 25.84
N ILE A 144 3.26 19.30 26.19
CA ILE A 144 3.45 18.11 25.38
C ILE A 144 2.12 17.55 24.88
N PRO A 145 2.05 17.14 23.59
CA PRO A 145 0.95 16.36 23.07
C PRO A 145 0.79 15.00 23.78
N GLY A 146 -0.30 14.28 23.51
CA GLY A 146 -0.51 12.92 24.06
C GLY A 146 0.52 11.87 23.60
N GLU A 147 1.34 12.20 22.59
CA GLU A 147 2.32 11.30 22.00
C GLU A 147 3.66 12.01 21.72
N VAL A 148 4.78 11.39 22.13
CA VAL A 148 6.13 11.83 21.78
C VAL A 148 6.96 10.67 21.28
N VAL A 149 7.63 10.86 20.15
CA VAL A 149 8.59 9.90 19.59
C VAL A 149 9.97 10.52 19.52
N VAL A 150 10.99 9.82 20.02
CA VAL A 150 12.40 10.18 19.85
C VAL A 150 13.05 9.12 18.97
N SER A 151 13.42 9.51 17.75
CA SER A 151 14.19 8.67 16.83
C SER A 151 15.67 8.96 17.04
N GLY A 152 16.30 8.19 17.93
CA GLY A 152 17.67 8.39 18.42
C GLY A 152 18.78 8.19 17.38
N VAL A 153 20.03 8.37 17.82
CA VAL A 153 21.24 8.32 16.96
C VAL A 153 21.55 6.92 16.45
N ASN A 154 21.01 5.89 17.11
CA ASN A 154 21.17 4.48 16.72
C ASN A 154 20.13 4.02 15.70
N VAL A 155 19.05 4.79 15.49
CA VAL A 155 18.05 4.49 14.45
C VAL A 155 18.65 4.84 13.10
N GLU A 156 18.63 3.93 12.13
CA GLU A 156 19.26 4.11 10.81
C GLU A 156 18.70 5.29 10.01
N GLY A 157 19.58 5.97 9.27
CA GLY A 157 19.26 6.96 8.24
C GLY A 157 19.19 8.40 8.74
N PRO A 158 19.14 9.36 7.79
CA PRO A 158 19.08 10.78 8.10
C PRO A 158 17.69 11.19 8.62
N VAL A 159 17.59 12.40 9.17
CA VAL A 159 16.32 12.92 9.70
C VAL A 159 15.21 12.93 8.64
N GLU A 160 15.50 13.28 7.40
CA GLU A 160 14.51 13.33 6.31
C GLU A 160 13.83 11.97 6.11
N ARG A 161 14.57 10.88 6.24
CA ARG A 161 14.04 9.52 6.19
C ARG A 161 13.09 9.26 7.37
N LYS A 162 13.54 9.59 8.58
CA LYS A 162 12.82 9.34 9.84
C LYS A 162 11.53 10.14 9.94
N VAL A 163 11.57 11.40 9.53
CA VAL A 163 10.41 12.29 9.42
C VAL A 163 9.39 11.71 8.46
N THR A 164 9.83 11.25 7.28
CA THR A 164 8.93 10.65 6.29
C THR A 164 8.31 9.37 6.83
N ALA A 165 9.12 8.46 7.39
CA ALA A 165 8.65 7.20 7.96
C ALA A 165 7.62 7.42 9.09
N TRP A 166 7.87 8.37 9.99
CA TRP A 166 6.95 8.75 11.06
C TRP A 166 5.67 9.41 10.54
N ALA A 167 5.77 10.35 9.61
CA ALA A 167 4.60 11.03 9.05
C ALA A 167 3.72 10.05 8.27
N LEU A 168 4.30 9.11 7.52
CA LEU A 168 3.54 8.05 6.87
C LEU A 168 2.88 7.13 7.90
N ASP A 169 3.58 6.76 8.98
CA ASP A 169 3.02 5.96 10.08
C ASP A 169 1.84 6.66 10.78
N LEU A 170 1.93 7.97 10.99
CA LEU A 170 0.80 8.78 11.47
C LEU A 170 -0.36 8.79 10.48
N ALA A 171 -0.09 8.96 9.19
CA ALA A 171 -1.12 8.92 8.15
C ALA A 171 -1.86 7.57 8.14
N CYS A 172 -1.18 6.46 8.46
CA CYS A 172 -1.81 5.15 8.66
C CYS A 172 -2.82 5.18 9.81
N ARG A 173 -2.37 5.68 10.98
CA ARG A 173 -3.14 5.68 12.22
C ARG A 173 -4.34 6.60 12.16
N ASP A 174 -4.21 7.72 11.46
CA ASP A 174 -5.26 8.73 11.32
C ASP A 174 -6.32 8.39 10.27
N GLY A 175 -6.05 7.42 9.39
CA GLY A 175 -6.89 7.19 8.22
C GLY A 175 -7.11 8.50 7.45
N ALA A 176 -8.34 8.86 7.12
CA ALA A 176 -8.63 10.10 6.36
C ALA A 176 -8.37 11.43 7.11
N GLN A 177 -8.12 11.42 8.43
CA GLN A 177 -7.96 12.68 9.19
C GLN A 177 -6.65 13.41 8.90
N HIS A 178 -5.62 12.71 8.41
CA HIS A 178 -4.30 13.31 8.17
C HIS A 178 -4.31 14.44 7.13
N THR A 179 -5.28 14.45 6.21
CA THR A 179 -5.37 15.48 5.14
C THR A 179 -5.77 16.86 5.69
N PHE A 180 -6.51 16.88 6.80
CA PHE A 180 -6.94 18.09 7.49
C PHE A 180 -6.04 18.46 8.67
N LYS A 181 -5.21 17.53 9.12
CA LYS A 181 -4.24 17.77 10.19
C LYS A 181 -3.02 18.49 9.66
N SER A 182 -2.59 19.48 10.42
CA SER A 182 -1.45 20.33 10.13
C SER A 182 -0.15 19.67 10.58
N ILE A 183 0.84 19.61 9.69
CA ILE A 183 2.18 19.07 9.97
C ILE A 183 3.24 20.16 9.86
N CYS A 184 4.06 20.30 10.89
CA CYS A 184 5.11 21.30 10.96
C CYS A 184 6.48 20.62 11.13
N LEU A 185 7.40 20.90 10.20
CA LEU A 185 8.77 20.39 10.21
C LEU A 185 9.72 21.51 10.59
N ILE A 186 10.46 21.36 11.68
CA ILE A 186 11.36 22.38 12.23
C ILE A 186 12.80 21.92 12.13
N GLY A 187 13.65 22.69 11.46
CA GLY A 187 15.09 22.44 11.46
C GLY A 187 15.82 22.84 10.19
N ALA A 188 16.52 21.88 9.58
CA ALA A 188 17.35 22.13 8.40
C ALA A 188 16.56 22.67 7.19
N GLY A 189 17.28 23.44 6.37
CA GLY A 189 16.77 24.02 5.13
C GLY A 189 16.27 23.03 4.09
N GLU A 190 16.55 21.73 4.24
CA GLU A 190 16.17 20.67 3.31
C GLU A 190 14.81 20.02 3.66
N LEU A 191 14.29 20.20 4.89
CA LEU A 191 13.03 19.58 5.34
C LEU A 191 11.80 20.03 4.56
N TRP A 192 11.85 21.16 3.86
CA TRP A 192 10.76 21.54 2.96
C TRP A 192 10.58 20.54 1.81
N MET A 193 11.62 19.79 1.42
CA MET A 193 11.49 18.70 0.45
C MET A 193 10.62 17.58 1.02
N ASN A 194 10.68 17.30 2.33
CA ASN A 194 9.73 16.40 2.98
C ASN A 194 8.31 16.97 2.94
N VAL A 195 8.11 18.27 3.22
CA VAL A 195 6.79 18.91 3.08
C VAL A 195 6.25 18.74 1.65
N LEU A 196 7.09 18.92 0.63
CA LEU A 196 6.70 18.71 -0.77
C LEU A 196 6.40 17.23 -1.06
N ALA A 197 7.22 16.31 -0.53
CA ALA A 197 7.15 14.87 -0.77
C ALA A 197 6.04 14.12 -0.03
N LEU A 198 5.61 14.64 1.13
CA LEU A 198 4.59 14.05 2.00
C LEU A 198 3.19 14.25 1.42
N THR A 199 2.90 13.52 0.35
CA THR A 199 1.64 13.60 -0.41
C THR A 199 0.36 13.32 0.37
N PRO A 200 0.36 12.60 1.51
CA PRO A 200 -0.81 12.53 2.39
C PRO A 200 -1.20 13.89 3.00
N TYR A 201 -0.21 14.73 3.33
CA TYR A 201 -0.45 16.00 4.02
C TYR A 201 -0.61 17.16 3.04
N PHE A 202 -1.70 17.92 3.21
CA PHE A 202 -2.01 19.14 2.44
C PHE A 202 -1.80 20.43 3.25
N GLN A 203 -1.68 20.33 4.57
CA GLN A 203 -1.40 21.44 5.47
C GLN A 203 0.00 21.32 6.09
N GLY A 204 1.03 21.42 5.24
CA GLY A 204 2.42 21.31 5.66
C GLY A 204 3.10 22.67 5.84
N THR A 205 3.94 22.81 6.87
CA THR A 205 4.78 23.98 7.11
C THR A 205 6.22 23.56 7.41
N SER A 206 7.18 24.23 6.79
CA SER A 206 8.61 24.13 7.11
C SER A 206 9.02 25.37 7.91
N ILE A 207 9.66 25.18 9.08
CA ILE A 207 10.21 26.26 9.91
C ILE A 207 11.73 26.13 10.00
N LEU A 208 12.42 27.20 9.62
CA LEU A 208 13.85 27.35 9.82
C LEU A 208 14.12 28.04 11.15
N HIS A 209 14.98 27.42 11.94
CA HIS A 209 15.48 28.01 13.17
C HIS A 209 16.74 28.84 12.90
N GLY A 210 16.59 30.16 12.93
CA GLY A 210 17.71 31.11 12.97
C GLY A 210 18.19 31.35 14.40
N SER A 211 19.32 32.05 14.55
CA SER A 211 19.90 32.37 15.87
C SER A 211 19.03 33.30 16.72
N SER A 212 18.18 34.11 16.10
CA SER A 212 17.27 35.06 16.77
C SER A 212 15.82 34.94 16.27
N ASP A 213 15.63 34.45 15.05
CA ASP A 213 14.39 34.56 14.30
C ASP A 213 13.92 33.18 13.84
N LEU A 214 12.60 32.99 13.84
CA LEU A 214 11.98 31.83 13.21
C LEU A 214 11.42 32.29 11.85
N ARG A 215 11.74 31.57 10.79
CA ARG A 215 11.12 31.80 9.48
C ARG A 215 10.34 30.56 9.06
N HIS A 216 9.23 30.75 8.38
CA HIS A 216 8.36 29.65 7.96
C HIS A 216 7.99 29.76 6.49
N MET A 217 7.67 28.62 5.88
CA MET A 217 7.17 28.49 4.53
C MET A 217 6.13 27.39 4.52
N THR A 218 4.93 27.68 4.03
CA THR A 218 3.86 26.69 3.91
C THR A 218 3.99 25.89 2.62
N LEU A 219 3.29 24.75 2.53
CA LEU A 219 3.15 23.99 1.28
C LEU A 219 2.56 24.86 0.17
N ASN A 220 1.59 25.71 0.50
CA ASN A 220 0.98 26.64 -0.46
C ASN A 220 1.99 27.66 -1.01
N ASP A 221 2.85 28.23 -0.16
CA ASP A 221 3.92 29.13 -0.59
C ASP A 221 4.90 28.41 -1.52
N SER A 222 5.25 27.16 -1.19
CA SER A 222 6.13 26.32 -1.99
C SER A 222 5.54 26.00 -3.37
N LEU A 223 4.24 25.65 -3.42
CA LEU A 223 3.54 25.36 -4.66
C LEU A 223 3.35 26.62 -5.52
N THR A 224 3.12 27.76 -4.89
CA THR A 224 3.05 29.06 -5.59
C THR A 224 4.40 29.40 -6.22
N TRP A 225 5.50 29.25 -5.48
CA TRP A 225 6.84 29.47 -6.00
C TRP A 225 7.14 28.53 -7.18
N LEU A 226 6.75 27.24 -7.08
CA LEU A 226 6.86 26.24 -8.15
C LEU A 226 5.95 26.48 -9.37
N GLN A 227 5.03 27.46 -9.29
CA GLN A 227 3.99 27.73 -10.28
C GLN A 227 3.03 26.54 -10.46
N LEU A 228 2.73 25.85 -9.36
CA LEU A 228 1.77 24.76 -9.24
C LEU A 228 0.50 25.17 -8.47
N GLY A 229 0.33 26.47 -8.22
CA GLY A 229 -0.85 27.02 -7.53
C GLY A 229 -2.17 26.72 -8.25
N ASP A 230 -2.17 26.72 -9.58
CA ASP A 230 -3.36 26.41 -10.38
C ASP A 230 -3.84 24.97 -10.17
N ASP A 231 -2.91 24.03 -9.90
CA ASP A 231 -3.26 22.64 -9.61
C ASP A 231 -4.04 22.51 -8.29
N LEU A 232 -3.77 23.37 -7.29
CA LEU A 232 -4.56 23.43 -6.06
C LEU A 232 -6.01 23.86 -6.35
N LEU A 233 -6.22 24.76 -7.31
CA LEU A 233 -7.54 25.24 -7.71
C LEU A 233 -8.36 24.16 -8.42
N THR A 234 -7.70 23.17 -9.05
CA THR A 234 -8.41 22.03 -9.67
C THR A 234 -9.08 21.12 -8.64
N GLY A 235 -8.61 21.13 -7.39
CA GLY A 235 -9.06 20.23 -6.34
C GLY A 235 -8.73 18.75 -6.56
N ASP A 236 -8.04 18.38 -7.65
CA ASP A 236 -7.67 16.99 -7.93
C ASP A 236 -6.38 16.60 -7.20
N ALA A 237 -6.52 15.88 -6.09
CA ALA A 237 -5.41 15.39 -5.30
C ALA A 237 -4.41 14.54 -6.09
N ARG A 238 -4.82 13.85 -7.17
CA ARG A 238 -3.91 13.06 -8.01
C ARG A 238 -3.00 13.98 -8.82
N VAL A 239 -3.55 15.04 -9.39
CA VAL A 239 -2.80 16.05 -10.15
C VAL A 239 -1.81 16.76 -9.23
N ILE A 240 -2.26 17.19 -8.05
CA ILE A 240 -1.40 17.85 -7.06
C ILE A 240 -0.28 16.91 -6.58
N THR A 241 -0.61 15.66 -6.27
CA THR A 241 0.36 14.65 -5.82
C THR A 241 1.40 14.35 -6.89
N ALA A 242 0.98 14.12 -8.13
CA ALA A 242 1.89 13.85 -9.24
C ALA A 242 2.81 15.05 -9.51
N ALA A 243 2.26 16.26 -9.50
CA ALA A 243 3.04 17.47 -9.72
C ALA A 243 4.07 17.73 -8.61
N ARG A 244 3.71 17.47 -7.35
CA ARG A 244 4.64 17.54 -6.20
C ARG A 244 5.80 16.55 -6.37
N THR A 245 5.51 15.30 -6.76
CA THR A 245 6.55 14.28 -6.94
C THR A 245 7.47 14.57 -8.10
N ASP A 246 6.95 15.11 -9.19
CA ASP A 246 7.75 15.48 -10.37
C ASP A 246 8.63 16.71 -10.10
N ALA A 247 8.07 17.74 -9.43
CA ALA A 247 8.82 18.92 -9.03
C ALA A 247 9.97 18.55 -8.08
N LEU A 248 9.76 17.62 -7.15
CA LEU A 248 10.82 17.09 -6.29
C LEU A 248 11.94 16.43 -7.09
N LEU A 249 11.60 15.58 -8.08
CA LEU A 249 12.60 14.93 -8.94
C LEU A 249 13.46 15.96 -9.68
N LEU A 250 12.83 16.98 -10.28
CA LEU A 250 13.53 18.05 -10.99
C LEU A 250 14.39 18.88 -10.05
N TYR A 251 13.91 19.16 -8.84
CA TYR A 251 14.68 19.88 -7.84
C TYR A 251 15.94 19.09 -7.43
N LEU A 252 15.78 17.80 -7.12
CA LEU A 252 16.90 16.91 -6.77
C LEU A 252 17.91 16.80 -7.91
N LEU A 253 17.45 16.72 -9.16
CA LEU A 253 18.31 16.67 -10.34
C LEU A 253 19.17 17.92 -10.48
N CYS A 254 18.58 19.10 -10.27
CA CYS A 254 19.27 20.38 -10.45
C CYS A 254 20.12 20.81 -9.27
N HIS A 255 19.70 20.47 -8.04
CA HIS A 255 20.30 20.99 -6.82
C HIS A 255 21.04 19.93 -6.01
N GLY A 256 20.83 18.64 -6.31
CA GLY A 256 21.32 17.55 -5.49
C GLY A 256 20.58 17.47 -4.15
N CYS A 257 21.17 16.76 -3.19
CA CYS A 257 20.61 16.60 -1.85
C CYS A 257 21.71 16.25 -0.85
N SER A 258 21.77 16.98 0.28
CA SER A 258 22.79 16.69 1.31
C SER A 258 22.45 15.46 2.16
N ALA A 259 21.16 15.16 2.35
CA ALA A 259 20.69 13.99 3.09
C ALA A 259 21.25 12.68 2.50
N THR A 260 21.28 12.54 1.18
CA THR A 260 21.86 11.36 0.49
C THR A 260 23.23 11.64 -0.14
N ASP A 261 23.76 12.85 -0.01
CA ASP A 261 25.00 13.29 -0.65
C ASP A 261 24.98 13.20 -2.20
N LEU A 262 23.78 13.32 -2.80
CA LEU A 262 23.53 13.44 -4.24
C LEU A 262 24.11 14.75 -4.79
N SER A 263 24.92 14.65 -5.84
CA SER A 263 25.51 15.80 -6.53
C SER A 263 24.51 16.39 -7.55
N PRO A 264 24.44 17.73 -7.72
CA PRO A 264 23.62 18.33 -8.76
C PRO A 264 24.14 17.98 -10.17
N LEU A 265 23.22 17.82 -11.13
CA LEU A 265 23.56 17.59 -12.53
C LEU A 265 24.26 18.83 -13.11
N SER A 266 25.52 18.69 -13.53
CA SER A 266 26.32 19.83 -14.00
C SER A 266 25.77 20.41 -15.31
N GLY A 267 25.50 21.71 -15.31
CA GLY A 267 24.94 22.45 -16.45
C GLY A 267 23.42 22.44 -16.53
N SER A 268 22.72 21.86 -15.54
CA SER A 268 21.26 21.90 -15.46
C SER A 268 20.76 23.23 -14.89
N ASN A 269 19.56 23.65 -15.29
CA ASN A 269 18.91 24.87 -14.80
C ASN A 269 17.47 24.52 -14.41
N PHE A 270 17.15 24.67 -13.12
CA PHE A 270 15.85 24.30 -12.57
C PHE A 270 14.70 25.07 -13.21
N THR A 271 14.86 26.37 -13.41
CA THR A 271 13.82 27.24 -14.00
C THR A 271 13.50 26.83 -15.42
N VAL A 272 14.53 26.57 -16.23
CA VAL A 272 14.36 26.10 -17.61
C VAL A 272 13.65 24.75 -17.65
N LEU A 273 14.03 23.80 -16.78
CA LEU A 273 13.39 22.49 -16.74
C LEU A 273 11.95 22.54 -16.21
N MET A 274 11.67 23.39 -15.22
CA MET A 274 10.31 23.61 -14.73
C MET A 274 9.42 24.28 -15.78
N GLU A 275 9.94 25.26 -16.53
CA GLU A 275 9.21 25.89 -17.64
C GLU A 275 8.89 24.88 -18.76
N ALA A 276 9.87 24.05 -19.14
CA ALA A 276 9.66 22.96 -20.09
C ALA A 276 8.61 21.97 -19.58
N TYR A 277 8.69 21.56 -18.30
CA TYR A 277 7.71 20.67 -17.67
C TYR A 277 6.30 21.24 -17.73
N HIS A 278 6.13 22.52 -17.39
CA HIS A 278 4.85 23.22 -17.46
C HIS A 278 4.31 23.33 -18.89
N ALA A 279 5.17 23.60 -19.88
CA ALA A 279 4.78 23.62 -21.29
C ALA A 279 4.25 22.25 -21.74
N ARG A 280 4.95 21.16 -21.40
CA ARG A 280 4.50 19.80 -21.72
C ARG A 280 3.19 19.41 -21.06
N ARG A 281 2.98 19.83 -19.81
CA ARG A 281 1.69 19.61 -19.14
C ARG A 281 0.54 20.31 -19.85
N ARG A 282 0.73 21.54 -20.30
CA ARG A 282 -0.28 22.29 -21.07
C ARG A 282 -0.56 21.64 -22.43
N GLU A 283 0.49 21.22 -23.15
CA GLU A 283 0.35 20.52 -24.43
C GLU A 283 -0.42 19.19 -24.28
N ALA A 284 -0.07 18.40 -23.26
CA ALA A 284 -0.76 17.15 -22.94
C ALA A 284 -2.23 17.40 -22.55
N ALA A 285 -2.51 18.44 -21.77
CA ALA A 285 -3.87 18.82 -21.42
C ALA A 285 -4.69 19.31 -22.63
N ALA A 286 -4.07 20.03 -23.58
CA ALA A 286 -4.74 20.50 -24.78
C ALA A 286 -5.06 19.37 -25.79
N THR A 287 -4.17 18.38 -25.90
CA THR A 287 -4.34 17.22 -26.80
C THR A 287 -5.31 16.17 -26.26
N ALA A 288 -5.52 16.14 -24.95
CA ALA A 288 -6.41 15.22 -24.25
C ALA A 288 -7.91 15.36 -24.59
N GLY A 289 -8.39 16.55 -24.99
CA GLY A 289 -9.81 16.82 -25.23
C GLY A 289 -10.70 16.67 -23.98
N ALA A 290 -11.97 17.10 -24.06
CA ALA A 290 -12.94 17.10 -22.94
C ALA A 290 -13.41 15.68 -22.49
N ALA A 291 -12.64 14.64 -22.77
CA ALA A 291 -12.89 13.29 -22.27
C ALA A 291 -12.30 13.16 -20.85
N ALA A 292 -13.17 12.96 -19.86
CA ALA A 292 -12.80 12.79 -18.47
C ALA A 292 -11.82 11.60 -18.29
N GLY A 293 -10.52 11.90 -18.14
CA GLY A 293 -9.49 10.93 -17.75
C GLY A 293 -8.20 10.85 -18.58
N ALA A 294 -7.96 11.75 -19.54
CA ALA A 294 -6.75 11.72 -20.38
C ALA A 294 -5.46 12.22 -19.66
N PRO A 295 -4.26 11.77 -20.08
CA PRO A 295 -3.07 11.71 -19.22
C PRO A 295 -2.48 13.10 -18.96
N THR A 296 -2.33 13.45 -17.69
CA THR A 296 -1.40 14.50 -17.30
C THR A 296 0.02 14.06 -17.66
N PHE A 297 0.80 14.91 -18.32
CA PHE A 297 2.23 14.68 -18.49
C PHE A 297 2.85 14.47 -17.11
N GLN A 298 3.46 13.31 -16.91
CA GLN A 298 4.01 12.85 -15.63
C GLN A 298 5.40 12.25 -15.85
N LEU A 299 6.36 12.63 -15.01
CA LEU A 299 7.70 12.05 -14.99
C LEU A 299 7.71 10.77 -14.15
N ILE A 300 7.06 10.78 -13.00
CA ILE A 300 6.97 9.63 -12.11
C ILE A 300 5.55 9.08 -12.11
N ARG A 301 5.42 7.79 -12.44
CA ARG A 301 4.14 7.07 -12.40
C ARG A 301 4.15 6.04 -11.27
N GLY A 302 3.11 6.06 -10.45
CA GLY A 302 2.88 4.99 -9.48
C GLY A 302 2.43 3.71 -10.18
N GLN A 303 3.07 2.59 -9.87
CA GLN A 303 2.68 1.26 -10.35
C GLN A 303 1.74 0.57 -9.36
N PRO A 304 0.89 -0.37 -9.81
CA PRO A 304 -0.01 -1.12 -8.93
C PRO A 304 0.70 -1.90 -7.81
N ASN A 305 1.96 -2.30 -8.04
CA ASN A 305 2.80 -3.00 -7.07
C ASN A 305 3.52 -2.06 -6.07
N GLY A 306 3.18 -0.77 -6.06
CA GLY A 306 3.82 0.23 -5.21
C GLY A 306 5.18 0.73 -5.70
N ALA A 307 5.70 0.26 -6.83
CA ALA A 307 6.92 0.82 -7.40
C ALA A 307 6.65 2.21 -8.00
N LEU A 308 7.61 3.12 -7.88
CA LEU A 308 7.65 4.33 -8.71
C LEU A 308 8.40 4.02 -10.00
N MET A 309 7.78 4.34 -11.13
CA MET A 309 8.38 4.17 -12.46
C MET A 309 8.68 5.54 -13.06
N LEU A 310 9.92 5.73 -13.51
CA LEU A 310 10.32 6.92 -14.25
C LEU A 310 9.94 6.76 -15.72
N ASP A 311 9.18 7.72 -16.23
CA ASP A 311 8.98 7.91 -17.66
C ASP A 311 10.22 8.60 -18.26
N VAL A 312 11.13 7.76 -18.75
CA VAL A 312 12.39 8.19 -19.39
C VAL A 312 12.13 9.04 -20.62
N GLN A 313 11.06 8.75 -21.36
CA GLN A 313 10.68 9.52 -22.53
C GLN A 313 10.27 10.92 -22.11
N ALA A 314 9.37 11.03 -21.13
CA ALA A 314 8.96 12.33 -20.59
C ALA A 314 10.15 13.13 -20.05
N LEU A 315 11.05 12.49 -19.28
CA LEU A 315 12.25 13.14 -18.78
C LEU A 315 13.18 13.59 -19.91
N TYR A 316 13.43 12.76 -20.92
CA TYR A 316 14.26 13.11 -22.08
C TYR A 316 13.71 14.33 -22.82
N LEU A 317 12.39 14.40 -23.03
CA LEU A 317 11.73 15.50 -23.73
C LEU A 317 11.86 16.85 -23.01
N LEU A 318 12.20 16.88 -21.72
CA LEU A 318 12.53 18.13 -21.02
C LEU A 318 13.91 18.70 -21.40
N PHE A 319 14.79 17.88 -21.97
CA PHE A 319 16.12 18.30 -22.44
C PHE A 319 16.18 18.57 -23.96
N VAL A 320 15.10 18.29 -24.68
CA VAL A 320 14.98 18.57 -26.12
C VAL A 320 14.52 20.01 -26.31
N ALA A 321 15.16 20.73 -27.24
CA ALA A 321 14.74 22.08 -27.58
C ALA A 321 13.31 22.08 -28.14
N GLU A 322 12.50 23.07 -27.75
CA GLU A 322 11.07 23.14 -28.08
C GLU A 322 10.79 22.93 -29.58
N LYS A 323 11.54 23.63 -30.44
CA LYS A 323 11.47 23.50 -31.91
C LYS A 323 11.78 22.11 -32.47
N ASP A 324 12.54 21.31 -31.75
CA ASP A 324 12.99 19.98 -32.18
C ASP A 324 12.12 18.87 -31.56
N THR A 325 11.14 19.22 -30.72
CA THR A 325 10.34 18.24 -29.97
C THR A 325 9.49 17.37 -30.87
N ALA A 326 8.76 17.96 -31.82
CA ALA A 326 7.89 17.19 -32.72
C ALA A 326 8.71 16.16 -33.49
N ALA A 327 9.87 16.57 -34.02
CA ALA A 327 10.82 15.68 -34.69
C ALA A 327 11.39 14.61 -33.75
N ALA A 328 11.68 14.94 -32.49
CA ALA A 328 12.13 13.97 -31.49
C ALA A 328 11.04 12.96 -31.14
N ILE A 329 9.78 13.37 -30.98
CA ILE A 329 8.63 12.49 -30.74
C ILE A 329 8.44 11.55 -31.92
N GLU A 330 8.48 12.07 -33.15
CA GLU A 330 8.37 11.27 -34.37
C GLU A 330 9.52 10.26 -34.50
N SER A 331 10.75 10.69 -34.21
CA SER A 331 11.93 9.81 -34.21
C SER A 331 11.83 8.71 -33.13
N LEU A 332 11.31 9.03 -31.95
CA LEU A 332 11.08 8.07 -30.88
C LEU A 332 9.93 7.10 -31.21
N ALA A 333 8.88 7.57 -31.89
CA ALA A 333 7.79 6.71 -32.37
C ALA A 333 8.25 5.74 -33.46
N ALA A 334 9.26 6.12 -34.25
CA ALA A 334 9.89 5.29 -35.26
C ALA A 334 10.87 4.24 -34.69
N LEU A 335 11.26 4.32 -33.41
CA LEU A 335 12.02 3.26 -32.75
C LEU A 335 11.12 2.04 -32.59
N VAL A 336 11.32 1.04 -33.45
CA VAL A 336 10.62 -0.24 -33.40
C VAL A 336 10.82 -0.90 -32.03
N VAL A 337 9.77 -0.87 -31.21
CA VAL A 337 9.62 -1.81 -30.08
C VAL A 337 9.45 -3.20 -30.70
N PRO A 338 10.20 -4.24 -30.27
CA PRO A 338 10.04 -5.58 -30.82
C PRO A 338 8.57 -6.01 -30.76
N ALA A 339 8.06 -6.56 -31.86
CA ALA A 339 6.65 -6.85 -32.06
C ALA A 339 6.10 -7.80 -30.99
N LYS A 340 5.15 -7.29 -30.19
CA LYS A 340 3.74 -7.76 -30.09
C LYS A 340 3.44 -9.25 -30.35
N ASP A 341 4.20 -10.20 -29.79
CA ASP A 341 3.77 -11.61 -29.67
C ASP A 341 4.30 -12.35 -28.40
N GLU A 342 4.97 -11.66 -27.49
CA GLU A 342 5.18 -12.16 -26.12
C GLU A 342 4.50 -11.20 -25.14
N SER A 343 3.79 -11.76 -24.17
CA SER A 343 2.96 -11.01 -23.22
C SER A 343 3.71 -9.80 -22.65
N LEU A 344 3.03 -8.64 -22.62
CA LEU A 344 3.51 -7.41 -21.97
C LEU A 344 3.71 -7.55 -20.44
N HIS A 345 3.57 -8.77 -19.91
CA HIS A 345 3.86 -9.17 -18.53
C HIS A 345 5.11 -10.06 -18.37
N ALA A 346 5.84 -10.38 -19.45
CA ALA A 346 6.97 -11.33 -19.41
C ALA A 346 8.33 -10.80 -19.92
N ALA A 347 8.46 -9.52 -20.30
CA ALA A 347 9.79 -8.95 -20.51
C ALA A 347 10.46 -8.73 -19.14
N PRO A 348 11.63 -9.33 -18.85
CA PRO A 348 12.26 -9.20 -17.54
C PRO A 348 12.55 -7.72 -17.27
N LEU A 349 12.00 -7.21 -16.18
CA LEU A 349 12.41 -5.93 -15.58
C LEU A 349 13.94 -5.96 -15.48
N ARG A 350 14.63 -5.17 -16.30
CA ARG A 350 16.07 -4.98 -16.14
C ARG A 350 16.31 -4.13 -14.90
N THR A 351 16.28 -4.74 -13.73
CA THR A 351 17.06 -4.27 -12.59
C THR A 351 18.52 -4.30 -13.02
N PHE A 352 19.17 -3.13 -13.06
CA PHE A 352 20.58 -3.04 -13.41
C PHE A 352 21.41 -3.68 -12.28
N SER A 353 21.67 -4.97 -12.39
CA SER A 353 22.66 -5.65 -11.56
C SER A 353 24.04 -5.39 -12.16
N MET A 354 24.84 -4.57 -11.47
CA MET A 354 26.25 -4.34 -11.81
C MET A 354 27.02 -5.68 -11.82
N PRO A 355 27.95 -5.90 -12.77
CA PRO A 355 28.92 -6.98 -12.65
C PRO A 355 29.74 -6.77 -11.37
N LEU A 356 29.88 -7.83 -10.56
CA LEU A 356 30.82 -7.84 -9.44
C LEU A 356 32.23 -7.61 -9.99
N SER A 357 32.96 -6.68 -9.37
CA SER A 357 34.40 -6.53 -9.56
C SER A 357 35.09 -7.78 -8.99
N THR A 358 35.23 -8.83 -9.79
CA THR A 358 36.21 -9.88 -9.54
C THR A 358 37.58 -9.34 -9.96
N SER A 359 38.46 -9.15 -8.98
CA SER A 359 39.86 -8.83 -9.22
C SER A 359 40.55 -10.04 -9.85
N GLY A 360 40.50 -10.14 -11.18
CA GLY A 360 41.26 -11.13 -11.94
C GLY A 360 40.80 -11.20 -13.38
N GLY A 361 41.62 -10.73 -14.33
CA GLY A 361 41.44 -11.08 -15.75
C GLY A 361 41.91 -10.04 -16.77
N SER A 362 43.02 -10.40 -17.45
CA SER A 362 43.48 -10.09 -18.81
C SER A 362 43.24 -8.73 -19.50
N ALA A 363 44.24 -8.30 -20.29
CA ALA A 363 44.27 -7.10 -21.13
C ALA A 363 43.16 -7.00 -22.22
N SER A 364 42.35 -8.04 -22.41
CA SER A 364 41.21 -8.01 -23.35
C SER A 364 39.91 -7.50 -22.69
N ASP A 365 39.77 -7.60 -21.36
CA ASP A 365 38.64 -7.06 -20.60
C ASP A 365 38.76 -5.55 -20.34
N GLU A 366 39.98 -4.99 -20.37
CA GLU A 366 40.20 -3.55 -20.18
C GLU A 366 39.64 -2.70 -21.34
N LYS A 367 39.77 -3.17 -22.59
CA LYS A 367 39.24 -2.44 -23.77
C LYS A 367 37.71 -2.38 -23.83
N MET A 368 37.02 -3.37 -23.23
CA MET A 368 35.55 -3.40 -23.19
C MET A 368 34.99 -2.60 -21.99
N ARG A 369 35.79 -2.41 -20.93
CA ARG A 369 35.46 -1.52 -19.79
C ARG A 369 35.43 -0.04 -20.19
N ASP A 370 36.32 0.41 -21.08
CA ASP A 370 36.41 1.84 -21.46
C ASP A 370 35.22 2.32 -22.31
N ALA A 371 34.66 1.49 -23.18
CA ALA A 371 33.53 1.89 -24.04
C ALA A 371 32.20 2.05 -23.28
N ASN A 372 32.02 1.33 -22.17
CA ASN A 372 30.79 1.32 -21.37
C ASN A 372 30.87 2.19 -20.10
N MET A 373 32.04 2.74 -19.78
CA MET A 373 32.27 3.53 -18.56
C MET A 373 31.33 4.74 -18.45
N PRO A 374 31.06 5.54 -19.50
CA PRO A 374 30.10 6.64 -19.42
C PRO A 374 28.67 6.17 -19.10
N ASP A 375 28.17 5.11 -19.73
CA ASP A 375 26.82 4.59 -19.45
C ASP A 375 26.69 4.10 -18.01
N MET A 376 27.74 3.47 -17.47
CA MET A 376 27.79 3.04 -16.06
C MET A 376 27.72 4.22 -15.09
N LEU A 377 28.48 5.29 -15.34
CA LEU A 377 28.45 6.49 -14.48
C LEU A 377 27.07 7.12 -14.47
N HIS A 378 26.47 7.35 -15.65
CA HIS A 378 25.17 8.00 -15.77
C HIS A 378 24.03 7.12 -15.22
N GLY A 379 24.08 5.81 -15.44
CA GLY A 379 23.15 4.85 -14.84
C GLY A 379 23.25 4.84 -13.30
N SER A 380 24.46 4.87 -12.74
CA SER A 380 24.65 4.95 -11.30
C SER A 380 24.16 6.27 -10.69
N TYR A 381 24.30 7.39 -11.44
CA TYR A 381 23.76 8.69 -11.04
C TYR A 381 22.23 8.70 -11.05
N LEU A 382 21.61 8.19 -12.13
CA LEU A 382 20.16 8.06 -12.24
C LEU A 382 19.59 7.21 -11.10
N SER A 383 20.22 6.07 -10.78
CA SER A 383 19.82 5.24 -9.65
C SER A 383 19.92 5.98 -8.32
N HIS A 384 21.00 6.75 -8.08
CA HIS A 384 21.13 7.51 -6.85
C HIS A 384 20.09 8.63 -6.75
N LEU A 385 19.85 9.38 -7.83
CA LEU A 385 18.78 10.38 -7.91
C LEU A 385 17.42 9.81 -7.50
N LEU A 386 17.10 8.61 -7.99
CA LEU A 386 15.81 7.98 -7.74
C LEU A 386 15.73 7.37 -6.34
N ASN A 387 16.84 6.90 -5.78
CA ASN A 387 16.92 6.53 -4.37
C ASN A 387 16.73 7.75 -3.46
N SER A 388 17.28 8.92 -3.82
CA SER A 388 17.07 10.18 -3.08
C SER A 388 15.59 10.58 -3.11
N HIS A 389 14.96 10.53 -4.28
CA HIS A 389 13.52 10.78 -4.42
C HIS A 389 12.71 9.81 -3.56
N HIS A 390 13.03 8.52 -3.64
CA HIS A 390 12.36 7.47 -2.87
C HIS A 390 12.47 7.70 -1.35
N LEU A 391 13.62 8.17 -0.84
CA LEU A 391 13.81 8.50 0.57
C LEU A 391 12.82 9.54 1.06
N PHE A 392 12.68 10.65 0.35
CA PHE A 392 11.81 11.75 0.79
C PHE A 392 10.35 11.36 0.80
N CYS A 393 10.00 10.40 -0.03
CA CYS A 393 8.62 10.09 -0.22
C CYS A 393 8.15 8.81 0.48
N HIS A 394 9.02 7.81 0.67
CA HIS A 394 8.69 6.56 1.38
C HIS A 394 9.35 6.42 2.75
N GLY A 395 10.35 7.25 3.07
CA GLY A 395 11.14 7.07 4.29
C GLY A 395 12.06 5.85 4.21
N GLU A 396 12.50 5.49 3.00
CA GLU A 396 13.33 4.30 2.75
C GLU A 396 14.62 4.63 2.00
N MET A 397 15.66 3.83 2.26
CA MET A 397 16.98 3.98 1.68
C MET A 397 17.34 2.71 0.90
N LEU A 398 17.21 2.77 -0.42
CA LEU A 398 17.59 1.67 -1.32
C LEU A 398 19.10 1.68 -1.57
N GLY A 399 19.70 0.49 -1.73
CA GLY A 399 21.11 0.36 -2.13
C GLY A 399 22.13 0.80 -1.06
N ARG A 400 21.78 0.70 0.23
CA ARG A 400 22.57 1.18 1.38
C ARG A 400 24.02 0.69 1.48
N SER A 401 24.32 -0.48 0.89
CA SER A 401 25.63 -1.13 0.96
C SER A 401 26.55 -0.86 -0.23
N ARG A 402 26.15 0.03 -1.18
CA ARG A 402 26.93 0.30 -2.40
C ARG A 402 27.32 1.77 -2.51
N VAL A 403 28.52 2.02 -3.02
CA VAL A 403 28.97 3.36 -3.42
C VAL A 403 28.64 3.55 -4.90
N PRO A 404 27.91 4.61 -5.29
CA PRO A 404 27.64 4.88 -6.71
C PRO A 404 28.94 5.10 -7.49
N ALA A 405 29.07 4.46 -8.66
CA ALA A 405 30.28 4.54 -9.48
C ALA A 405 30.65 5.99 -9.86
N TYR A 406 29.64 6.84 -10.13
CA TYR A 406 29.90 8.26 -10.39
C TYR A 406 30.50 8.99 -9.19
N MET A 407 30.11 8.63 -7.96
CA MET A 407 30.64 9.24 -6.75
C MET A 407 32.10 8.83 -6.51
N GLU A 408 32.46 7.58 -6.78
CA GLU A 408 33.86 7.15 -6.77
C GLU A 408 34.70 7.93 -7.79
N ALA A 409 34.16 8.15 -8.99
CA ALA A 409 34.82 8.94 -10.02
C ALA A 409 34.97 10.42 -9.62
N GLU A 410 33.94 11.03 -8.99
CA GLU A 410 34.02 12.40 -8.45
C GLU A 410 35.12 12.54 -7.39
N VAL A 411 35.22 11.58 -6.47
CA VAL A 411 36.26 11.57 -5.43
C VAL A 411 37.65 11.42 -6.05
N LYS A 412 37.83 10.51 -7.01
CA LYS A 412 39.11 10.29 -7.71
C LYS A 412 39.53 11.55 -8.48
N MET A 413 38.64 12.18 -9.23
CA MET A 413 38.95 13.44 -9.94
C MET A 413 39.24 14.61 -9.00
N GLY A 414 38.47 14.76 -7.91
CA GLY A 414 38.69 15.82 -6.92
C GLY A 414 40.01 15.70 -6.14
N SER A 415 40.65 14.52 -6.14
CA SER A 415 41.97 14.31 -5.51
C SER A 415 43.16 14.77 -6.39
N LEU A 416 42.93 14.96 -7.68
CA LEU A 416 43.97 15.36 -8.66
C LEU A 416 44.15 16.89 -8.73
N ASP A 417 43.10 17.67 -8.44
CA ASP A 417 43.17 19.14 -8.40
C ASP A 417 43.71 19.65 -7.05
N ARG A 418 45.04 19.65 -6.91
CA ARG A 418 45.76 20.28 -5.79
C ARG A 418 45.85 21.81 -5.89
N SER A 419 45.32 22.44 -6.94
CA SER A 419 45.34 23.90 -7.06
C SER A 419 44.22 24.52 -6.21
N GLY A 420 44.59 25.37 -5.25
CA GLY A 420 43.73 25.91 -4.20
C GLY A 420 42.63 26.90 -4.64
N ALA A 421 42.02 26.71 -5.81
CA ALA A 421 40.85 27.47 -6.22
C ALA A 421 39.58 26.87 -5.60
N ALA A 422 39.07 27.53 -4.57
CA ALA A 422 37.79 27.17 -3.97
C ALA A 422 36.66 27.33 -4.99
N GLY A 423 36.02 26.22 -5.38
CA GLY A 423 34.56 26.21 -5.50
C GLY A 423 33.92 25.91 -6.85
N VAL A 424 34.36 24.93 -7.63
CA VAL A 424 33.46 24.17 -8.52
C VAL A 424 33.92 22.72 -8.55
N ARG A 425 33.29 21.83 -7.77
CA ARG A 425 33.45 20.39 -8.02
C ARG A 425 32.67 20.09 -9.30
N ALA A 426 33.38 19.82 -10.39
CA ALA A 426 32.75 19.33 -11.62
C ALA A 426 32.09 17.99 -11.29
N SER A 427 30.77 17.86 -11.50
CA SER A 427 30.18 16.53 -11.51
C SER A 427 30.70 15.81 -12.76
N VAL A 428 30.99 14.51 -12.64
CA VAL A 428 31.37 13.69 -13.81
C VAL A 428 30.22 13.59 -14.81
N VAL A 429 29.00 13.91 -14.37
CA VAL A 429 27.77 13.85 -15.17
C VAL A 429 27.41 15.27 -15.63
N THR A 430 27.48 15.49 -16.95
CA THR A 430 27.10 16.76 -17.59
C THR A 430 25.77 16.64 -18.31
N VAL A 431 24.99 17.73 -18.43
CA VAL A 431 23.70 17.73 -19.17
C VAL A 431 23.84 17.20 -20.60
N GLY A 432 24.95 17.51 -21.29
CA GLY A 432 25.17 17.08 -22.67
C GLY A 432 25.34 15.57 -22.80
N ASP A 433 26.11 14.94 -21.90
CA ASP A 433 26.28 13.49 -21.84
C ASP A 433 25.03 12.78 -21.30
N TRP A 434 24.37 13.39 -20.32
CA TRP A 434 23.09 12.94 -19.74
C TRP A 434 21.99 12.80 -20.78
N THR A 435 21.81 13.82 -21.62
CA THR A 435 20.77 13.79 -22.67
C THR A 435 21.03 12.66 -23.68
N ARG A 436 22.30 12.43 -24.04
CA ARG A 436 22.71 11.30 -24.89
C ARG A 436 22.48 9.96 -24.21
N PHE A 437 22.76 9.85 -22.91
CA PHE A 437 22.48 8.66 -22.12
C PHE A 437 20.99 8.33 -22.09
N LEU A 438 20.11 9.30 -21.84
CA LEU A 438 18.65 9.09 -21.85
C LEU A 438 18.17 8.61 -23.23
N LEU A 439 18.66 9.21 -24.31
CA LEU A 439 18.34 8.77 -25.67
C LEU A 439 18.78 7.32 -25.93
N ARG A 440 20.00 6.94 -25.50
CA ARG A 440 20.48 5.54 -25.58
C ARG A 440 19.61 4.58 -24.77
N CYS A 441 19.09 5.01 -23.62
CA CYS A 441 18.16 4.21 -22.83
C CYS A 441 16.86 3.94 -23.60
N LEU A 442 16.31 4.97 -24.25
CA LEU A 442 15.12 4.85 -25.08
C LEU A 442 15.34 3.94 -26.29
N GLN A 443 16.48 4.08 -26.99
CA GLN A 443 16.86 3.22 -28.11
C GLN A 443 17.03 1.74 -27.72
N ARG A 444 17.35 1.46 -26.45
CA ARG A 444 17.46 0.10 -25.90
C ARG A 444 16.14 -0.45 -25.33
N GLY A 445 15.03 0.28 -25.46
CA GLY A 445 13.73 -0.11 -24.89
C GLY A 445 13.68 -0.05 -23.35
N GLY A 446 14.61 0.65 -22.71
CA GLY A 446 14.72 0.69 -21.25
C GLY A 446 13.60 1.51 -20.61
N ARG A 447 12.74 0.86 -19.82
CA ARG A 447 11.93 1.50 -18.78
C ARG A 447 12.64 1.34 -17.44
N TYR A 448 12.74 2.41 -16.64
CA TYR A 448 13.32 2.33 -15.29
C TYR A 448 12.22 2.22 -14.24
N ALA A 449 12.09 1.05 -13.64
CA ALA A 449 11.31 0.82 -12.43
C ALA A 449 12.26 0.75 -11.23
N PHE A 450 11.91 1.39 -10.12
CA PHE A 450 12.65 1.27 -8.86
C PHE A 450 11.81 0.41 -7.94
N ALA A 451 12.22 -0.84 -7.77
CA ALA A 451 11.59 -1.77 -6.85
C ALA A 451 11.91 -1.38 -5.41
N SER A 452 10.91 -1.53 -4.52
CA SER A 452 11.15 -1.76 -3.10
C SER A 452 12.00 -3.03 -2.96
N ASP A 453 13.00 -3.03 -2.07
CA ASP A 453 13.83 -4.21 -1.75
C ASP A 453 13.01 -5.42 -1.22
N ALA A 454 11.68 -5.31 -1.11
CA ALA A 454 10.80 -6.33 -0.55
C ALA A 454 10.46 -7.52 -1.48
N GLY A 455 11.27 -7.85 -2.51
CA GLY A 455 10.89 -8.89 -3.48
C GLY A 455 11.98 -9.75 -4.11
N ALA A 456 13.25 -9.63 -3.72
CA ALA A 456 14.29 -10.51 -4.24
C ALA A 456 15.09 -11.12 -3.07
N GLU A 457 14.59 -12.22 -2.52
CA GLU A 457 15.50 -13.20 -1.92
C GLU A 457 16.47 -13.65 -3.02
N LEU A 458 17.74 -13.27 -2.87
CA LEU A 458 18.84 -13.81 -3.66
C LEU A 458 18.96 -15.30 -3.32
N SER A 459 18.26 -16.16 -4.07
CA SER A 459 18.56 -17.57 -4.12
C SER A 459 19.97 -17.75 -4.69
N TYR A 460 20.90 -18.17 -3.83
CA TYR A 460 22.23 -18.62 -4.26
C TYR A 460 22.08 -19.92 -5.08
N SER A 461 22.08 -19.81 -6.41
CA SER A 461 22.27 -20.96 -7.28
C SER A 461 23.77 -21.14 -7.51
N THR A 462 24.37 -22.09 -6.77
CA THR A 462 25.70 -22.59 -7.08
C THR A 462 25.64 -23.37 -8.38
N SER A 463 26.14 -22.77 -9.46
CA SER A 463 26.25 -23.47 -10.73
C SER A 463 27.29 -24.58 -10.64
N LYS A 464 26.88 -25.74 -11.15
CA LYS A 464 27.64 -26.99 -11.27
C LYS A 464 29.00 -26.77 -11.93
N CYS A 465 30.07 -27.12 -11.22
CA CYS A 465 31.28 -27.68 -11.82
C CYS A 465 31.42 -29.12 -11.36
N ALA A 466 31.39 -30.05 -12.31
CA ALA A 466 31.58 -31.48 -12.09
C ALA A 466 33.02 -31.79 -11.63
N PRO A 467 33.25 -32.87 -10.86
CA PRO A 467 34.55 -33.19 -10.28
C PRO A 467 35.45 -33.89 -11.31
N SER A 468 36.68 -33.39 -11.47
CA SER A 468 37.76 -34.13 -12.13
C SER A 468 38.51 -34.96 -11.09
N ALA A 469 38.66 -36.25 -11.39
CA ALA A 469 39.25 -37.26 -10.52
C ALA A 469 40.79 -37.19 -10.43
N ALA A 470 41.27 -37.52 -9.23
CA ALA A 470 42.49 -38.24 -8.85
C ALA A 470 43.88 -37.72 -9.28
N THR A 471 44.72 -37.42 -8.28
CA THR A 471 45.99 -38.16 -8.10
C THR A 471 46.46 -38.12 -6.64
N THR A 472 46.71 -39.30 -6.10
CA THR A 472 47.29 -39.61 -4.77
C THR A 472 48.81 -39.42 -4.77
N ALA A 473 49.38 -38.75 -3.76
CA ALA A 473 50.73 -39.04 -3.25
C ALA A 473 50.97 -38.47 -1.84
N ALA A 474 51.75 -39.23 -1.08
CA ALA A 474 52.01 -39.21 0.36
C ALA A 474 52.71 -37.98 0.97
N ALA A 475 52.37 -37.76 2.24
CA ALA A 475 53.14 -37.29 3.39
C ALA A 475 54.58 -36.74 3.22
N SER A 476 54.81 -35.53 3.74
CA SER A 476 55.97 -35.23 4.60
C SER A 476 55.68 -34.01 5.49
N ALA A 477 55.86 -34.20 6.80
CA ALA A 477 55.72 -33.17 7.83
C ALA A 477 56.86 -32.12 7.76
N ALA A 478 56.50 -30.84 7.88
CA ALA A 478 57.35 -29.81 8.47
C ALA A 478 56.50 -28.60 8.90
N SER A 479 56.74 -28.14 10.12
CA SER A 479 56.01 -27.12 10.87
C SER A 479 56.01 -25.73 10.24
N SER A 480 54.84 -25.09 10.17
CA SER A 480 54.75 -23.63 10.36
C SER A 480 53.33 -23.22 10.77
N LEU A 481 53.29 -22.50 11.90
CA LEU A 481 52.22 -21.71 12.51
C LEU A 481 50.84 -21.75 11.82
N THR A 482 49.92 -22.45 12.47
CA THR A 482 48.47 -22.44 12.22
C THR A 482 47.93 -21.02 12.02
N ALA A 483 47.45 -20.72 10.81
CA ALA A 483 46.44 -19.70 10.59
C ALA A 483 45.18 -20.06 11.42
N PRO A 484 44.56 -19.13 12.16
CA PRO A 484 43.30 -19.43 12.82
C PRO A 484 42.21 -19.56 11.74
N GLY A 485 41.71 -20.78 11.60
CA GLY A 485 40.67 -21.15 10.67
C GLY A 485 39.27 -20.70 11.11
N THR A 486 38.37 -20.78 10.13
CA THR A 486 36.90 -20.79 10.24
C THR A 486 36.29 -19.61 10.99
N THR A 487 35.81 -18.64 10.22
CA THR A 487 34.89 -17.57 10.62
C THR A 487 33.85 -18.07 11.62
N ALA A 488 34.05 -17.75 12.90
CA ALA A 488 33.04 -17.95 13.92
C ALA A 488 31.79 -17.16 13.51
N TYR A 489 30.69 -17.86 13.32
CA TYR A 489 29.39 -17.28 13.03
C TYR A 489 28.94 -16.49 14.26
N TYR A 490 29.03 -15.16 14.20
CA TYR A 490 28.49 -14.28 15.24
C TYR A 490 27.03 -13.97 14.87
N PRO A 491 26.03 -14.47 15.62
CA PRO A 491 24.61 -14.37 15.24
C PRO A 491 24.07 -12.94 15.18
N PHE A 492 24.82 -11.94 15.68
CA PHE A 492 24.43 -10.53 15.70
C PHE A 492 24.98 -9.71 14.51
N TRP A 493 25.94 -10.24 13.75
CA TRP A 493 26.60 -9.48 12.67
C TRP A 493 26.40 -10.16 11.31
N SER A 494 25.59 -9.54 10.46
CA SER A 494 25.42 -9.94 9.06
C SER A 494 25.87 -8.84 8.10
N SER A 495 26.28 -9.21 6.88
CA SER A 495 26.58 -8.24 5.82
C SER A 495 25.32 -7.49 5.35
N ALA A 496 24.14 -8.07 5.56
CA ALA A 496 22.84 -7.54 5.16
C ALA A 496 22.26 -6.49 6.13
N GLN A 497 22.73 -6.45 7.39
CA GLN A 497 22.18 -5.55 8.40
C GLN A 497 22.62 -4.09 8.22
N PRO A 498 21.82 -3.12 8.72
CA PRO A 498 22.20 -1.71 8.80
C PRO A 498 23.55 -1.50 9.49
N LEU A 499 24.22 -0.40 9.15
CA LEU A 499 25.37 0.04 9.95
C LEU A 499 24.88 0.47 11.33
N THR A 500 25.62 0.08 12.38
CA THR A 500 25.45 0.65 13.72
C THR A 500 26.05 2.06 13.76
N ALA A 501 25.65 2.86 14.76
CA ALA A 501 26.20 4.21 14.94
C ALA A 501 27.73 4.19 15.13
N ALA A 502 28.26 3.15 15.80
CA ALA A 502 29.70 2.94 15.96
C ALA A 502 30.38 2.61 14.63
N GLU A 503 29.87 1.63 13.87
CA GLU A 503 30.42 1.26 12.56
C GLU A 503 30.46 2.48 11.64
N TYR A 504 29.33 3.19 11.49
CA TYR A 504 29.25 4.35 10.61
C TYR A 504 30.21 5.47 11.02
N THR A 505 30.35 5.74 12.32
CA THR A 505 31.22 6.82 12.82
C THR A 505 32.70 6.51 12.57
N ILE A 506 33.11 5.26 12.80
CA ILE A 506 34.50 4.83 12.55
C ILE A 506 34.79 4.77 11.04
N LEU A 507 33.89 4.19 10.24
CA LEU A 507 34.08 4.12 8.78
C LEU A 507 34.12 5.51 8.14
N SER A 508 33.44 6.50 8.71
CA SER A 508 33.44 7.89 8.23
C SER A 508 34.65 8.70 8.69
N THR A 509 35.42 8.22 9.68
CA THR A 509 36.51 9.00 10.31
C THR A 509 37.87 8.42 9.94
N PRO A 510 38.68 9.10 9.11
CA PRO A 510 40.02 8.63 8.76
C PRO A 510 41.10 9.04 9.76
N ASN A 511 40.78 9.82 10.81
CA ASN A 511 41.77 10.40 11.73
C ASN A 511 42.09 9.45 12.89
N PRO A 512 43.33 8.92 13.01
CA PRO A 512 43.71 7.99 14.07
C PRO A 512 43.54 8.56 15.48
N GLY A 513 43.81 9.86 15.68
CA GLY A 513 43.69 10.51 16.99
C GLY A 513 42.25 10.58 17.52
N ILE A 514 41.24 10.40 16.65
CA ILE A 514 39.82 10.30 17.02
C ILE A 514 39.40 8.83 17.13
N LEU A 515 39.94 7.96 16.26
CA LEU A 515 39.60 6.54 16.23
C LEU A 515 40.00 5.80 17.52
N ASP A 516 41.21 6.03 18.03
CA ASP A 516 41.71 5.31 19.20
C ASP A 516 40.83 5.53 20.45
N PRO A 517 40.46 6.78 20.83
CA PRO A 517 39.50 7.00 21.92
C PRO A 517 38.14 6.34 21.71
N LEU A 518 37.61 6.34 20.48
CA LEU A 518 36.31 5.74 20.18
C LEU A 518 36.34 4.22 20.32
N LEU A 519 37.39 3.55 19.83
CA LEU A 519 37.54 2.11 19.96
C LEU A 519 37.63 1.68 21.42
N VAL A 520 38.35 2.45 22.25
CA VAL A 520 38.45 2.21 23.70
C VAL A 520 37.10 2.42 24.40
N ASP A 521 36.35 3.45 24.02
CA ASP A 521 35.02 3.74 24.57
C ASP A 521 34.01 2.64 24.23
N TYR A 522 34.03 2.11 23.00
CA TYR A 522 33.10 1.09 22.56
C TYR A 522 33.42 -0.32 23.07
N VAL A 523 34.69 -0.66 23.26
CA VAL A 523 35.15 -1.98 23.74
C VAL A 523 36.17 -1.79 24.88
N PRO A 524 35.70 -1.49 26.11
CA PRO A 524 36.58 -1.31 27.26
C PRO A 524 37.19 -2.65 27.70
N GLY A 525 38.52 -2.76 27.68
CA GLY A 525 39.24 -3.93 28.23
C GLY A 525 40.08 -4.76 27.25
N PHE A 526 40.24 -4.33 26.00
CA PHE A 526 40.93 -5.12 24.98
C PHE A 526 42.47 -4.99 24.97
N THR A 527 43.15 -6.04 24.47
CA THR A 527 44.61 -6.21 24.51
C THR A 527 45.39 -5.15 23.69
N PRO A 528 46.60 -4.75 24.12
CA PRO A 528 47.40 -3.75 23.42
C PRO A 528 47.83 -4.13 21.99
N ALA A 529 47.95 -5.42 21.65
CA ALA A 529 48.44 -5.88 20.35
C ALA A 529 47.46 -5.52 19.21
N LEU A 530 46.18 -5.89 19.36
CA LEU A 530 45.14 -5.57 18.38
C LEU A 530 44.80 -4.07 18.34
N ARG A 531 45.06 -3.33 19.42
CA ARG A 531 44.96 -1.87 19.47
C ARG A 531 45.91 -1.18 18.48
N SER A 532 46.99 -1.84 18.06
CA SER A 532 47.97 -1.27 17.13
C SER A 532 47.74 -1.61 15.66
N GLU A 533 47.04 -2.72 15.37
CA GLU A 533 46.81 -3.23 14.00
C GLU A 533 45.54 -2.65 13.37
N LEU A 534 44.45 -2.55 14.12
CA LEU A 534 43.16 -2.11 13.60
C LEU A 534 43.14 -0.63 13.18
N PRO A 535 43.64 0.35 13.98
CA PRO A 535 43.74 1.74 13.54
C PRO A 535 44.61 1.91 12.28
N ARG A 536 45.64 1.07 12.12
CA ARG A 536 46.50 1.07 10.92
C ARG A 536 45.73 0.59 9.68
N ALA A 537 44.94 -0.47 9.81
CA ALA A 537 44.02 -0.90 8.75
C ALA A 537 42.96 0.17 8.45
N LEU A 538 42.36 0.76 9.49
CA LEU A 538 41.34 1.80 9.43
C LEU A 538 41.85 3.17 8.95
N THR A 539 43.14 3.37 8.80
CA THR A 539 43.73 4.60 8.23
C THR A 539 44.23 4.39 6.80
N SER A 540 44.22 3.15 6.30
CA SER A 540 44.53 2.88 4.90
C SER A 540 43.49 3.52 3.98
N VAL A 541 43.97 4.36 3.06
CA VAL A 541 43.15 5.02 2.02
C VAL A 541 42.74 4.04 0.92
N GLN A 542 43.48 2.94 0.76
CA GLN A 542 43.26 1.93 -0.28
C GLN A 542 42.33 0.79 0.16
N ALA A 543 41.98 0.71 1.44
CA ALA A 543 41.17 -0.39 1.97
C ALA A 543 39.70 -0.29 1.56
N ASN A 544 39.14 -1.40 1.09
CA ASN A 544 37.73 -1.52 0.75
C ASN A 544 36.87 -1.35 2.01
N LEU A 545 35.84 -0.50 1.97
CA LEU A 545 34.91 -0.28 3.09
C LEU A 545 34.28 -1.57 3.61
N HIS A 546 34.03 -2.55 2.74
CA HIS A 546 33.46 -3.84 3.14
C HIS A 546 34.46 -4.68 3.94
N GLU A 547 35.75 -4.65 3.58
CA GLU A 547 36.83 -5.30 4.34
C GLU A 547 37.06 -4.60 5.68
N LEU A 548 37.02 -3.26 5.68
CA LEU A 548 37.09 -2.45 6.90
C LEU A 548 35.92 -2.76 7.84
N ARG A 549 34.69 -2.83 7.32
CA ARG A 549 33.51 -3.22 8.10
C ARG A 549 33.69 -4.62 8.69
N SER A 550 34.15 -5.58 7.89
CA SER A 550 34.37 -6.96 8.35
C SER A 550 35.41 -7.02 9.49
N SER A 551 36.50 -6.26 9.35
CA SER A 551 37.53 -6.12 10.39
C SER A 551 36.97 -5.47 11.66
N LEU A 552 36.10 -4.47 11.53
CA LEU A 552 35.43 -3.82 12.65
C LEU A 552 34.45 -4.74 13.37
N GLN A 553 33.66 -5.52 12.63
CA GLN A 553 32.73 -6.48 13.22
C GLN A 553 33.48 -7.57 13.98
N TYR A 554 34.60 -8.05 13.43
CA TYR A 554 35.50 -8.95 14.15
C TYR A 554 36.04 -8.31 15.43
N PHE A 555 36.38 -7.02 15.41
CA PHE A 555 36.79 -6.30 16.62
C PHE A 555 35.64 -6.13 17.63
N PHE A 556 34.43 -5.78 17.18
CA PHE A 556 33.27 -5.60 18.05
C PHE A 556 32.72 -6.90 18.63
N ALA A 557 33.06 -8.05 18.06
CA ALA A 557 32.75 -9.35 18.64
C ALA A 557 33.38 -9.55 20.03
N TYR A 558 34.41 -8.77 20.38
CA TYR A 558 35.03 -8.76 21.72
C TYR A 558 34.35 -7.81 22.71
N ALA A 559 33.31 -7.08 22.31
CA ALA A 559 32.50 -6.29 23.23
C ALA A 559 31.80 -7.19 24.25
N THR A 560 31.63 -6.69 25.48
CA THR A 560 30.96 -7.43 26.54
C THR A 560 29.50 -7.71 26.15
N ALA A 561 29.15 -8.98 26.01
CA ALA A 561 27.86 -9.40 25.47
C ALA A 561 26.66 -9.13 26.40
N ASP A 562 26.89 -9.02 27.71
CA ASP A 562 25.86 -8.76 28.72
C ASP A 562 25.42 -7.29 28.76
N ARG A 563 26.35 -6.36 28.45
CA ARG A 563 26.11 -4.91 28.42
C ARG A 563 26.90 -4.27 27.27
N PRO A 564 26.53 -4.53 26.00
CA PRO A 564 27.20 -3.92 24.88
C PRO A 564 27.04 -2.40 24.93
N HIS A 565 28.04 -1.69 24.41
CA HIS A 565 27.97 -0.24 24.31
C HIS A 565 26.76 0.17 23.43
N PRO A 566 25.96 1.20 23.80
CA PRO A 566 24.75 1.55 23.06
C PRO A 566 24.96 1.80 21.56
N SER A 567 26.10 2.38 21.16
CA SER A 567 26.43 2.62 19.75
C SER A 567 26.66 1.36 18.91
N LEU A 568 26.80 0.18 19.54
CA LEU A 568 26.93 -1.12 18.88
C LEU A 568 25.55 -1.78 18.65
N CYS A 569 24.49 -1.23 19.24
CA CYS A 569 23.16 -1.80 19.16
C CYS A 569 22.35 -1.14 18.04
N LEU A 570 21.56 -1.94 17.32
CA LEU A 570 20.46 -1.43 16.52
C LEU A 570 19.31 -1.16 17.49
N ALA A 571 19.00 0.11 17.72
CA ALA A 571 17.96 0.49 18.67
C ALA A 571 16.72 1.02 17.93
N PRO A 572 15.51 0.53 18.28
CA PRO A 572 14.26 1.14 17.85
C PRO A 572 14.10 2.55 18.44
N SER A 573 13.13 3.31 17.93
CA SER A 573 12.78 4.63 18.45
C SER A 573 12.09 4.52 19.81
N TYR A 574 12.26 5.54 20.65
CA TYR A 574 11.53 5.65 21.92
C TYR A 574 10.18 6.30 21.68
N HIS A 575 9.13 5.75 22.24
CA HIS A 575 7.77 6.24 22.08
C HIS A 575 7.08 6.35 23.43
N TRP A 576 6.74 7.57 23.81
CA TRP A 576 5.93 7.87 24.98
C TRP A 576 4.50 8.16 24.54
N CYS A 577 3.55 7.47 25.13
CA CYS A 577 2.13 7.80 24.98
C CYS A 577 1.49 8.03 26.34
N GLN A 578 0.63 9.04 26.40
CA GLN A 578 -0.15 9.36 27.57
C GLN A 578 -1.53 8.71 27.45
N ASN A 579 -1.93 7.95 28.47
CA ASN A 579 -3.29 7.43 28.53
C ASN A 579 -4.27 8.59 28.75
N GLU A 580 -5.29 8.71 27.90
CA GLU A 580 -6.22 9.83 27.95
C GLU A 580 -7.03 9.91 29.25
N LYS A 581 -7.37 8.75 29.83
CA LYS A 581 -8.18 8.64 31.06
C LYS A 581 -7.34 8.82 32.32
N SER A 582 -6.22 8.10 32.44
CA SER A 582 -5.39 8.12 33.67
C SER A 582 -4.34 9.23 33.68
N LYS A 583 -4.06 9.86 32.52
CA LYS A 583 -2.96 10.82 32.31
C LYS A 583 -1.56 10.26 32.62
N VAL A 584 -1.45 8.94 32.78
CA VAL A 584 -0.17 8.24 33.01
C VAL A 584 0.56 8.08 31.69
N TRP A 585 1.87 8.29 31.72
CA TRP A 585 2.76 8.08 30.59
C TRP A 585 3.29 6.65 30.59
N SER A 586 3.28 6.01 29.42
CA SER A 586 3.96 4.74 29.18
C SER A 586 5.03 4.93 28.10
N MET A 587 6.16 4.26 28.25
CA MET A 587 7.25 4.26 27.27
C MET A 587 7.35 2.87 26.64
N ARG A 588 7.46 2.85 25.32
CA ARG A 588 7.71 1.64 24.52
C ARG A 588 8.70 1.94 23.41
N TYR A 589 9.27 0.87 22.86
CA TYR A 589 10.12 0.94 21.68
C TYR A 589 9.30 0.70 20.41
N VAL A 590 9.58 1.45 19.34
CA VAL A 590 8.88 1.34 18.05
C VAL A 590 9.84 1.51 16.86
N ASP A 591 9.58 0.77 15.78
CA ASP A 591 10.27 0.96 14.51
C ASP A 591 9.42 1.82 13.56
N LEU A 592 9.94 3.00 13.22
CA LEU A 592 9.22 3.98 12.41
C LEU A 592 9.02 3.49 10.97
N GLY A 593 7.79 3.68 10.46
CA GLY A 593 7.42 3.36 9.09
C GLY A 593 7.23 1.87 8.80
N VAL A 594 7.33 0.97 9.78
CA VAL A 594 7.08 -0.46 9.58
C VAL A 594 5.61 -0.71 9.23
N VAL A 595 4.67 -0.12 9.98
CA VAL A 595 3.24 -0.26 9.73
C VAL A 595 2.89 0.38 8.38
N ALA A 596 3.40 1.59 8.12
CA ALA A 596 3.18 2.28 6.85
C ALA A 596 3.65 1.49 5.63
N ARG A 597 4.77 0.78 5.76
CA ARG A 597 5.31 -0.09 4.71
C ARG A 597 4.43 -1.32 4.51
N GLN A 598 4.06 -2.01 5.60
CA GLN A 598 3.19 -3.19 5.55
C GLN A 598 1.84 -2.87 4.90
N GLN A 599 1.31 -1.68 5.17
CA GLN A 599 0.03 -1.21 4.64
C GLN A 599 0.16 -0.44 3.31
N GLY A 600 1.38 -0.26 2.79
CA GLY A 600 1.62 0.47 1.54
C GLY A 600 1.03 1.89 1.53
N VAL A 601 1.07 2.62 2.64
CA VAL A 601 0.25 3.83 2.87
C VAL A 601 0.51 4.99 1.92
N ARG A 602 1.68 5.06 1.30
CA ARG A 602 1.90 6.01 0.19
C ARG A 602 1.06 5.69 -1.07
N HIS A 603 0.69 4.42 -1.25
CA HIS A 603 -0.10 3.91 -2.38
C HIS A 603 -1.59 3.82 -2.07
N ALA A 604 -1.97 3.86 -0.79
CA ALA A 604 -3.31 4.21 -0.37
C ALA A 604 -3.56 5.66 -0.82
N ARG A 605 -4.02 5.79 -2.06
CA ARG A 605 -4.30 7.06 -2.78
C ARG A 605 -4.80 8.10 -1.80
N SER A 606 -4.25 9.32 -1.90
CA SER A 606 -4.82 10.54 -1.35
C SER A 606 -6.34 10.45 -1.31
N LEU A 607 -6.85 10.10 -0.13
CA LEU A 607 -8.24 10.00 0.19
C LEU A 607 -8.76 11.41 0.35
N LEU A 608 -9.00 12.10 -0.77
CA LEU A 608 -10.06 13.10 -0.75
C LEU A 608 -11.38 12.39 -0.39
N PRO A 609 -12.29 13.11 0.29
CA PRO A 609 -13.24 12.52 1.23
C PRO A 609 -14.20 11.56 0.53
N GLY A 610 -14.45 10.45 1.22
CA GLY A 610 -15.46 9.48 0.83
C GLY A 610 -14.99 8.52 -0.24
N MET A 611 -14.12 7.58 0.14
CA MET A 611 -13.99 6.21 -0.40
C MET A 611 -12.64 5.81 -1.00
N SER A 612 -11.84 5.08 -0.22
CA SER A 612 -10.94 4.05 -0.77
C SER A 612 -11.01 2.85 0.14
N MET A 613 -11.49 1.76 -0.44
CA MET A 613 -11.67 0.48 0.22
C MET A 613 -10.33 -0.25 0.17
N GLU A 614 -9.74 -0.55 1.33
CA GLU A 614 -8.80 -1.67 1.39
C GLU A 614 -9.63 -2.91 1.04
N GLN A 615 -9.38 -3.48 -0.13
CA GLN A 615 -10.01 -4.73 -0.52
C GLN A 615 -9.30 -5.83 0.26
N GLU A 616 -9.74 -6.10 1.49
CA GLU A 616 -9.47 -7.38 2.13
C GLU A 616 -10.11 -8.44 1.24
N ALA A 617 -9.30 -9.03 0.36
CA ALA A 617 -9.70 -10.20 -0.38
C ALA A 617 -9.62 -11.36 0.61
N PRO A 618 -10.73 -12.04 0.94
CA PRO A 618 -10.68 -13.17 1.85
C PRO A 618 -9.67 -14.19 1.32
N THR A 619 -8.76 -14.63 2.20
CA THR A 619 -7.78 -15.69 1.92
C THR A 619 -8.46 -17.01 1.57
N GLU A 620 -9.72 -17.16 1.98
CA GLU A 620 -10.59 -18.30 1.70
C GLU A 620 -11.51 -18.02 0.50
N GLY A 621 -11.62 -19.01 -0.40
CA GLY A 621 -12.48 -18.96 -1.58
C GLY A 621 -13.89 -19.49 -1.29
N ALA A 622 -14.66 -19.72 -2.35
CA ALA A 622 -15.93 -20.42 -2.27
C ALA A 622 -15.75 -21.80 -1.63
N ALA A 623 -16.72 -22.27 -0.84
CA ALA A 623 -16.69 -23.61 -0.27
C ALA A 623 -17.69 -24.53 -1.00
N VAL A 624 -17.22 -25.71 -1.42
CA VAL A 624 -18.03 -26.76 -2.02
C VAL A 624 -17.87 -28.04 -1.22
N TYR A 625 -18.96 -28.74 -0.96
CA TYR A 625 -18.90 -30.04 -0.33
C TYR A 625 -18.32 -31.08 -1.28
N ASP A 626 -17.23 -31.71 -0.87
CA ASP A 626 -16.64 -32.85 -1.54
C ASP A 626 -17.18 -34.14 -0.92
N ALA A 627 -17.92 -34.90 -1.73
CA ALA A 627 -18.55 -36.14 -1.30
C ALA A 627 -17.53 -37.24 -1.01
N GLU A 628 -16.35 -37.23 -1.66
CA GLU A 628 -15.32 -38.24 -1.44
C GLU A 628 -14.61 -38.06 -0.10
N SER A 629 -14.17 -36.83 0.19
CA SER A 629 -13.55 -36.51 1.48
C SER A 629 -14.55 -36.28 2.62
N GLN A 630 -15.85 -36.19 2.32
CA GLN A 630 -16.91 -35.82 3.26
C GLN A 630 -16.65 -34.47 3.96
N THR A 631 -15.90 -33.57 3.31
CA THR A 631 -15.51 -32.26 3.87
C THR A 631 -15.84 -31.11 2.92
N TRP A 632 -16.01 -29.91 3.47
CA TRP A 632 -16.11 -28.68 2.68
C TRP A 632 -14.71 -28.28 2.23
N THR A 633 -14.51 -28.18 0.91
CA THR A 633 -13.22 -27.83 0.30
C THR A 633 -13.29 -26.42 -0.29
N SER A 634 -12.20 -25.67 -0.12
CA SER A 634 -12.05 -24.34 -0.71
C SER A 634 -11.76 -24.49 -2.21
N GLN A 635 -12.62 -23.93 -3.07
CA GLN A 635 -12.40 -23.89 -4.51
C GLN A 635 -11.76 -22.56 -4.96
N PRO A 636 -10.99 -22.57 -6.06
CA PRO A 636 -10.48 -21.35 -6.68
C PRO A 636 -11.62 -20.39 -7.07
N ARG A 637 -11.33 -19.09 -7.07
CA ARG A 637 -12.31 -18.01 -7.38
C ARG A 637 -12.91 -18.02 -8.79
N SER A 638 -12.43 -18.92 -9.66
CA SER A 638 -12.84 -19.08 -11.05
C SER A 638 -13.32 -20.51 -11.26
N PHE A 639 -14.56 -20.66 -11.70
CA PHE A 639 -15.15 -21.96 -12.01
C PHE A 639 -14.91 -22.25 -13.50
N ALA A 640 -14.48 -23.47 -13.82
CA ALA A 640 -14.33 -23.87 -15.22
C ALA A 640 -15.72 -24.02 -15.85
N VAL A 641 -15.89 -23.51 -17.07
CA VAL A 641 -17.08 -23.76 -17.88
C VAL A 641 -17.11 -25.25 -18.21
N PHE A 642 -17.93 -26.02 -17.49
CA PHE A 642 -18.26 -27.37 -17.93
C PHE A 642 -19.09 -27.25 -19.20
N THR A 643 -18.44 -27.43 -20.35
CA THR A 643 -19.15 -27.68 -21.60
C THR A 643 -19.98 -28.94 -21.41
N ALA A 644 -21.26 -28.92 -21.79
CA ALA A 644 -22.24 -29.97 -21.61
C ALA A 644 -21.96 -31.28 -22.41
N SER A 645 -20.70 -31.71 -22.52
CA SER A 645 -20.27 -32.89 -23.28
C SER A 645 -19.59 -33.97 -22.43
N GLU A 646 -19.47 -33.83 -21.11
CA GLU A 646 -19.03 -34.93 -20.24
C GLU A 646 -20.23 -35.58 -19.55
N GLN A 647 -21.02 -36.32 -20.34
CA GLN A 647 -21.84 -37.41 -19.82
C GLN A 647 -20.97 -38.69 -19.82
N LEU A 648 -20.76 -39.22 -18.62
CA LEU A 648 -20.22 -40.54 -18.21
C LEU A 648 -19.52 -41.43 -19.26
N PRO A 649 -18.28 -41.88 -19.01
CA PRO A 649 -17.78 -43.16 -19.52
C PRO A 649 -18.40 -44.31 -18.71
N GLY A 650 -19.01 -45.26 -19.43
CA GLY A 650 -19.81 -46.34 -18.87
C GLY A 650 -19.04 -47.36 -18.03
N HIS A 651 -19.75 -47.90 -17.03
CA HIS A 651 -19.46 -49.21 -16.47
C HIS A 651 -20.39 -50.25 -17.10
N GLN A 652 -19.82 -51.04 -18.00
CA GLN A 652 -20.39 -52.32 -18.43
C GLN A 652 -20.14 -53.38 -17.35
N GLU A 653 -21.24 -54.04 -17.00
CA GLU A 653 -21.39 -55.44 -16.59
C GLU A 653 -20.55 -56.02 -15.44
N GLN A 654 -21.24 -56.33 -14.34
CA GLN A 654 -21.23 -57.70 -13.87
C GLN A 654 -22.63 -58.09 -13.34
N ALA A 655 -23.22 -59.05 -14.05
CA ALA A 655 -24.49 -59.67 -13.73
C ALA A 655 -24.38 -60.53 -12.47
N HIS A 656 -25.32 -60.38 -11.54
CA HIS A 656 -25.81 -61.51 -10.75
C HIS A 656 -27.31 -61.33 -10.48
N ALA A 657 -28.06 -62.34 -10.90
CA ALA A 657 -29.51 -62.46 -10.80
C ALA A 657 -29.96 -63.02 -9.45
N ASN A 658 -31.28 -62.88 -9.21
CA ASN A 658 -32.13 -63.36 -8.11
C ASN A 658 -32.27 -62.36 -6.96
N GLY A 659 -33.45 -61.88 -6.55
CA GLY A 659 -34.84 -62.18 -6.92
C GLY A 659 -35.78 -61.57 -5.88
N SER A 660 -37.02 -61.30 -6.33
CA SER A 660 -38.29 -61.15 -5.58
C SER A 660 -38.61 -59.92 -4.71
N SER A 661 -39.61 -59.15 -5.21
CA SER A 661 -40.82 -58.57 -4.55
C SER A 661 -40.65 -57.46 -3.49
N SER A 662 -41.39 -56.34 -3.49
CA SER A 662 -42.79 -56.11 -3.90
C SER A 662 -43.11 -54.68 -4.41
N SER A 663 -44.08 -54.62 -5.33
CA SER A 663 -44.94 -53.52 -5.85
C SER A 663 -45.36 -52.45 -4.83
N SER A 664 -45.41 -51.13 -5.10
CA SER A 664 -46.06 -50.30 -6.16
C SER A 664 -47.56 -49.99 -5.97
N MET A 665 -47.87 -48.71 -5.73
CA MET A 665 -49.03 -47.95 -6.23
C MET A 665 -48.51 -46.49 -6.39
N ALA A 666 -48.33 -45.84 -7.55
CA ALA A 666 -49.22 -45.53 -8.69
C ALA A 666 -50.57 -44.97 -8.22
N ALA A 667 -51.10 -43.82 -8.63
CA ALA A 667 -50.73 -42.74 -9.55
C ALA A 667 -51.55 -41.50 -9.05
N THR A 668 -51.40 -40.27 -9.52
CA THR A 668 -52.02 -39.83 -10.78
C THR A 668 -51.49 -38.43 -11.12
N ALA A 669 -50.79 -38.34 -12.23
CA ALA A 669 -50.50 -37.09 -12.92
C ALA A 669 -51.77 -36.59 -13.60
N ALA A 670 -52.07 -35.30 -13.47
CA ALA A 670 -52.88 -34.57 -14.42
C ALA A 670 -51.96 -33.63 -15.19
N ALA A 671 -51.76 -33.94 -16.47
CA ALA A 671 -51.01 -33.13 -17.41
C ALA A 671 -51.75 -31.82 -17.71
N SER A 672 -51.02 -30.69 -17.72
CA SER A 672 -51.40 -29.51 -18.48
C SER A 672 -50.25 -29.13 -19.40
N ALA A 673 -50.49 -29.33 -20.70
CA ALA A 673 -49.91 -28.73 -21.90
C ALA A 673 -48.56 -28.00 -21.77
N ASP A 674 -47.59 -28.48 -22.58
CA ASP A 674 -46.36 -27.81 -23.01
C ASP A 674 -46.58 -26.34 -23.40
N ALA A 675 -46.53 -25.46 -22.40
CA ALA A 675 -46.03 -24.12 -22.59
C ALA A 675 -44.50 -24.24 -22.53
N ALA A 676 -43.80 -23.79 -23.57
CA ALA A 676 -42.34 -23.70 -23.55
C ALA A 676 -41.92 -23.03 -22.22
N GLU A 677 -41.35 -23.82 -21.31
CA GLU A 677 -41.13 -23.41 -19.93
C GLU A 677 -40.22 -22.20 -19.95
N VAL A 678 -40.77 -21.04 -19.60
CA VAL A 678 -40.02 -19.79 -19.58
C VAL A 678 -38.94 -19.96 -18.54
N SER A 679 -37.67 -19.92 -18.95
CA SER A 679 -36.56 -20.06 -18.02
C SER A 679 -36.59 -18.93 -16.99
N THR A 680 -36.66 -19.29 -15.70
CA THR A 680 -36.68 -18.33 -14.60
C THR A 680 -35.50 -18.48 -13.64
N LEU A 681 -35.03 -17.37 -13.11
CA LEU A 681 -34.05 -17.27 -12.02
C LEU A 681 -34.78 -16.90 -10.72
N ARG A 682 -34.65 -17.70 -9.67
CA ARG A 682 -35.23 -17.41 -8.34
C ARG A 682 -34.15 -16.99 -7.35
N VAL A 683 -34.38 -15.91 -6.62
CA VAL A 683 -33.49 -15.43 -5.56
C VAL A 683 -34.26 -15.28 -4.25
N LEU A 684 -33.57 -15.50 -3.13
CA LEU A 684 -34.09 -15.31 -1.77
C LEU A 684 -33.11 -14.42 -1.00
N THR A 685 -33.60 -13.38 -0.33
CA THR A 685 -32.83 -12.62 0.67
C THR A 685 -33.48 -12.70 2.04
N TRP A 686 -32.69 -12.86 3.10
CA TRP A 686 -33.22 -12.93 4.47
C TRP A 686 -32.17 -12.54 5.53
N ASN A 687 -32.45 -11.51 6.33
CA ASN A 687 -31.73 -11.33 7.60
C ASN A 687 -32.12 -12.46 8.58
N VAL A 688 -31.13 -13.20 9.08
CA VAL A 688 -31.35 -14.36 9.96
C VAL A 688 -30.91 -14.12 11.41
N MET A 689 -30.73 -12.86 11.84
CA MET A 689 -30.15 -12.50 13.15
C MET A 689 -30.71 -13.34 14.32
N PHE A 690 -29.79 -13.89 15.13
CA PHE A 690 -30.15 -14.76 16.24
C PHE A 690 -30.07 -14.03 17.61
N ASP A 691 -28.90 -13.55 18.03
CA ASP A 691 -28.65 -13.29 19.47
C ASP A 691 -28.26 -11.83 19.80
N ARG A 692 -29.10 -10.84 19.43
CA ARG A 692 -28.87 -9.41 19.78
C ARG A 692 -28.65 -9.12 21.28
N TYR A 693 -29.17 -9.98 22.18
CA TYR A 693 -29.17 -9.75 23.63
C TYR A 693 -28.55 -10.91 24.41
N SER A 694 -27.46 -11.47 23.89
CA SER A 694 -26.85 -12.60 24.56
C SER A 694 -26.46 -12.29 26.01
N ASN A 695 -26.92 -13.14 26.93
CA ASN A 695 -26.76 -12.99 28.38
C ASN A 695 -27.37 -11.73 29.02
N GLN A 696 -28.22 -10.98 28.32
CA GLN A 696 -28.93 -9.83 28.88
C GLN A 696 -30.45 -10.02 28.85
N PRO A 697 -31.17 -9.61 29.90
CA PRO A 697 -32.62 -9.57 29.85
C PRO A 697 -33.07 -8.68 28.70
N THR A 698 -34.13 -9.11 28.01
CA THR A 698 -34.81 -8.25 27.03
C THR A 698 -35.31 -6.97 27.70
N PRO A 699 -35.63 -5.90 26.94
CA PRO A 699 -36.27 -4.70 27.50
C PRO A 699 -37.55 -4.97 28.32
N LEU A 700 -38.16 -6.15 28.18
CA LEU A 700 -39.33 -6.62 28.90
C LEU A 700 -39.01 -7.51 30.12
N GLY A 701 -37.74 -7.61 30.53
CA GLY A 701 -37.30 -8.36 31.72
C GLY A 701 -37.20 -9.87 31.55
N MET A 702 -37.50 -10.41 30.36
CA MET A 702 -37.34 -11.84 30.05
C MET A 702 -35.85 -12.20 29.92
N PRO A 703 -35.40 -13.39 30.35
CA PRO A 703 -34.03 -13.88 30.12
C PRO A 703 -33.63 -13.76 28.63
N GLY A 704 -32.33 -13.56 28.36
CA GLY A 704 -31.79 -13.51 26.99
C GLY A 704 -32.28 -14.68 26.13
N ILE A 705 -32.55 -14.43 24.85
CA ILE A 705 -33.29 -15.37 23.98
C ILE A 705 -32.38 -16.42 23.31
N ASP A 706 -31.08 -16.41 23.62
CA ASP A 706 -30.06 -17.31 23.05
C ASP A 706 -30.44 -18.79 23.12
N TRP A 707 -31.18 -19.19 24.16
CA TRP A 707 -31.64 -20.56 24.31
C TRP A 707 -32.62 -21.03 23.19
N CYS A 708 -33.21 -20.11 22.43
CA CYS A 708 -34.15 -20.41 21.35
C CYS A 708 -33.49 -20.51 19.96
N SER A 709 -32.26 -20.05 19.78
CA SER A 709 -31.59 -20.01 18.47
C SER A 709 -31.44 -21.38 17.81
N PRO A 710 -31.06 -22.46 18.55
CA PRO A 710 -31.07 -23.82 18.01
C PRO A 710 -32.46 -24.33 17.57
N LYS A 711 -33.56 -23.76 18.10
CA LYS A 711 -34.92 -24.12 17.67
C LYS A 711 -35.34 -23.42 16.37
N ARG A 712 -34.71 -22.29 16.03
CA ARG A 712 -34.95 -21.56 14.77
C ARG A 712 -34.22 -22.18 13.59
N TYR A 713 -33.00 -22.72 13.80
CA TYR A 713 -32.17 -23.25 12.73
C TYR A 713 -32.88 -24.30 11.85
N PRO A 714 -33.59 -25.32 12.40
CA PRO A 714 -34.27 -26.32 11.58
C PRO A 714 -35.39 -25.71 10.74
N VAL A 715 -36.14 -24.74 11.28
CA VAL A 715 -37.24 -24.09 10.57
C VAL A 715 -36.73 -23.19 9.47
N LEU A 716 -35.71 -22.36 9.75
CA LEU A 716 -35.05 -21.54 8.74
C LEU A 716 -34.49 -22.40 7.60
N ALA A 717 -33.75 -23.46 7.94
CA ALA A 717 -33.18 -24.36 6.95
C ALA A 717 -34.26 -25.05 6.10
N LYS A 718 -35.36 -25.51 6.73
CA LYS A 718 -36.51 -26.10 6.04
C LYS A 718 -37.17 -25.11 5.07
N LEU A 719 -37.35 -23.86 5.49
CA LEU A 719 -37.97 -22.83 4.64
C LEU A 719 -37.05 -22.43 3.48
N ILE A 720 -35.75 -22.26 3.72
CA ILE A 720 -34.76 -22.01 2.66
C ILE A 720 -34.72 -23.16 1.65
N ASP A 721 -34.76 -24.41 2.13
CA ASP A 721 -34.79 -25.62 1.31
C ASP A 721 -36.05 -25.67 0.42
N ALA A 722 -37.21 -25.37 1.00
CA ALA A 722 -38.52 -25.40 0.34
C ALA A 722 -38.69 -24.31 -0.73
N GLU A 723 -38.07 -23.14 -0.56
CA GLU A 723 -38.09 -22.06 -1.56
C GLU A 723 -37.38 -22.45 -2.87
N ASP A 724 -36.45 -23.41 -2.80
CA ASP A 724 -35.69 -23.94 -3.93
C ASP A 724 -35.06 -22.82 -4.80
N ALA A 725 -34.57 -21.75 -4.16
CA ALA A 725 -33.99 -20.61 -4.87
C ALA A 725 -32.67 -20.98 -5.57
N ASP A 726 -32.36 -20.31 -6.68
CA ASP A 726 -31.07 -20.45 -7.38
C ASP A 726 -29.94 -19.74 -6.62
N VAL A 727 -30.25 -18.61 -5.98
CA VAL A 727 -29.33 -17.86 -5.11
C VAL A 727 -30.04 -17.46 -3.82
N VAL A 728 -29.42 -17.76 -2.67
CA VAL A 728 -29.91 -17.36 -1.34
C VAL A 728 -28.88 -16.43 -0.72
N GLY A 729 -29.25 -15.18 -0.41
CA GLY A 729 -28.44 -14.23 0.34
C GLY A 729 -28.95 -14.10 1.77
N MET A 730 -28.10 -14.39 2.75
CA MET A 730 -28.45 -14.26 4.16
C MET A 730 -27.58 -13.20 4.82
N GLN A 731 -28.18 -12.37 5.67
CA GLN A 731 -27.51 -11.32 6.44
C GLN A 731 -27.49 -11.68 7.93
N GLU A 732 -26.53 -11.13 8.66
CA GLU A 732 -26.29 -11.41 10.09
C GLU A 732 -26.14 -12.91 10.41
N VAL A 733 -25.49 -13.64 9.49
CA VAL A 733 -25.23 -15.08 9.64
C VAL A 733 -24.13 -15.30 10.67
N GLU A 734 -24.48 -15.99 11.75
CA GLU A 734 -23.54 -16.46 12.76
C GLU A 734 -22.95 -17.83 12.37
N ARG A 735 -21.71 -18.10 12.80
CA ARG A 735 -21.02 -19.38 12.52
C ARG A 735 -21.85 -20.63 12.87
N PRO A 736 -22.51 -20.75 14.04
CA PRO A 736 -23.25 -21.96 14.38
C PRO A 736 -24.40 -22.27 13.41
N PHE A 737 -25.06 -21.23 12.87
CA PHE A 737 -26.10 -21.42 11.86
C PHE A 737 -25.50 -21.81 10.50
N ALA A 738 -24.38 -21.19 10.10
CA ALA A 738 -23.67 -21.58 8.89
C ALA A 738 -23.22 -23.05 8.94
N GLU A 739 -22.73 -23.52 10.10
CA GLU A 739 -22.38 -24.93 10.34
C GLU A 739 -23.61 -25.85 10.26
N TYR A 740 -24.73 -25.43 10.85
CA TYR A 740 -25.99 -26.17 10.77
C TYR A 740 -26.47 -26.31 9.31
N LEU A 741 -26.44 -25.24 8.52
CA LEU A 741 -26.77 -25.27 7.10
C LEU A 741 -25.82 -26.17 6.31
N ALA A 742 -24.52 -26.04 6.55
CA ALA A 742 -23.48 -26.85 5.92
C ALA A 742 -23.57 -28.34 6.27
N ALA A 743 -24.29 -28.69 7.34
CA ALA A 743 -24.59 -30.06 7.72
C ALA A 743 -25.80 -30.66 6.99
N GLN A 744 -26.67 -29.84 6.39
CA GLN A 744 -27.89 -30.33 5.74
C GLN A 744 -27.57 -31.05 4.42
N PRO A 745 -28.19 -32.22 4.16
CA PRO A 745 -27.97 -32.96 2.91
C PRO A 745 -28.26 -32.13 1.66
N TRP A 746 -29.40 -31.43 1.64
CA TRP A 746 -29.81 -30.59 0.51
C TRP A 746 -28.80 -29.46 0.23
N CYS A 747 -28.15 -28.91 1.26
CA CYS A 747 -27.18 -27.84 1.11
C CYS A 747 -25.89 -28.38 0.50
N ARG A 748 -25.37 -29.49 1.03
CA ARG A 748 -24.17 -30.17 0.54
C ARG A 748 -24.31 -30.63 -0.91
N GLU A 749 -25.48 -31.15 -1.26
CA GLU A 749 -25.74 -31.72 -2.59
C GLU A 749 -25.99 -30.62 -3.63
N ARG A 750 -26.70 -29.55 -3.25
CA ARG A 750 -27.28 -28.61 -4.21
C ARG A 750 -26.65 -27.23 -4.21
N TYR A 751 -25.83 -26.85 -3.23
CA TYR A 751 -25.34 -25.48 -3.10
C TYR A 751 -23.82 -25.35 -2.93
N ILE A 752 -23.33 -24.19 -3.36
CA ILE A 752 -21.99 -23.64 -3.12
C ILE A 752 -22.14 -22.51 -2.11
N MET A 753 -21.31 -22.49 -1.07
CA MET A 753 -21.29 -21.41 -0.07
C MET A 753 -20.25 -20.36 -0.46
N SER A 754 -20.57 -19.07 -0.26
CA SER A 754 -19.64 -17.98 -0.57
C SER A 754 -18.37 -18.01 0.25
N CYS A 755 -18.43 -18.55 1.45
CA CYS A 755 -17.29 -18.80 2.33
C CYS A 755 -17.47 -20.13 3.08
N SER A 756 -16.41 -20.57 3.76
CA SER A 756 -16.49 -21.69 4.69
C SER A 756 -17.41 -21.38 5.89
N PRO A 757 -18.13 -22.36 6.45
CA PRO A 757 -18.90 -22.15 7.69
C PRO A 757 -18.05 -21.66 8.88
N GLN A 758 -16.76 -22.00 8.90
CA GLN A 758 -15.82 -21.56 9.92
C GLN A 758 -15.16 -20.22 9.60
N SER A 759 -15.54 -19.57 8.50
CA SER A 759 -14.83 -18.41 7.99
C SER A 759 -14.85 -17.24 9.00
N PRO A 760 -13.73 -16.51 9.16
CA PRO A 760 -13.69 -15.30 9.97
C PRO A 760 -14.68 -14.22 9.54
N ILE A 761 -15.15 -14.25 8.29
CA ILE A 761 -16.08 -13.25 7.77
C ILE A 761 -17.49 -13.32 8.39
N LEU A 762 -17.77 -14.40 9.13
CA LEU A 762 -19.03 -14.63 9.84
C LEU A 762 -18.90 -14.38 11.35
N ASP A 763 -17.85 -13.68 11.81
CA ASP A 763 -17.54 -13.47 13.23
C ASP A 763 -17.54 -11.97 13.59
N PRO A 764 -18.44 -11.52 14.48
CA PRO A 764 -19.47 -12.31 15.17
C PRO A 764 -20.65 -12.74 14.29
N TRP A 765 -20.85 -12.06 13.16
CA TRP A 765 -21.86 -12.35 12.14
C TRP A 765 -21.44 -11.76 10.79
N GLY A 766 -22.00 -12.23 9.68
CA GLY A 766 -21.65 -11.75 8.34
C GLY A 766 -22.69 -12.00 7.27
N VAL A 767 -22.31 -11.80 6.00
CA VAL A 767 -23.18 -12.06 4.84
C VAL A 767 -22.75 -13.35 4.14
N LEU A 768 -23.67 -14.30 4.02
CA LEU A 768 -23.45 -15.58 3.35
C LEU A 768 -24.33 -15.68 2.10
N LEU A 769 -23.78 -16.21 1.02
CA LEU A 769 -24.51 -16.46 -0.22
C LEU A 769 -24.43 -17.95 -0.58
N LEU A 770 -25.58 -18.60 -0.77
CA LEU A 770 -25.69 -19.95 -1.33
C LEU A 770 -26.01 -19.85 -2.82
N VAL A 771 -25.21 -20.50 -3.67
CA VAL A 771 -25.45 -20.56 -5.13
C VAL A 771 -25.71 -22.00 -5.54
N ARG A 772 -26.77 -22.25 -6.30
CA ARG A 772 -27.10 -23.59 -6.78
C ARG A 772 -25.96 -24.18 -7.62
N ARG A 773 -25.49 -25.37 -7.24
CA ARG A 773 -24.45 -26.14 -7.95
C ARG A 773 -25.08 -26.97 -9.06
N GLY A 774 -24.45 -26.99 -10.24
CA GLY A 774 -24.89 -27.83 -11.36
C GLY A 774 -26.32 -27.53 -11.87
N GLY A 775 -26.88 -26.37 -11.49
CA GLY A 775 -28.22 -25.95 -11.87
C GLY A 775 -28.29 -25.33 -13.27
N ARG A 776 -29.47 -24.79 -13.60
CA ARG A 776 -29.77 -24.13 -14.89
C ARG A 776 -28.84 -22.95 -15.20
N TRP A 777 -28.23 -22.36 -14.18
CA TRP A 777 -27.41 -21.15 -14.25
C TRP A 777 -26.01 -21.41 -13.72
N PRO A 778 -25.05 -21.84 -14.57
CA PRO A 778 -23.69 -22.13 -14.13
C PRO A 778 -23.02 -20.91 -13.48
N LEU A 779 -22.47 -21.11 -12.29
CA LEU A 779 -21.65 -20.11 -11.60
C LEU A 779 -20.31 -19.95 -12.33
N GLN A 780 -20.02 -18.72 -12.78
CA GLN A 780 -18.78 -18.37 -13.46
C GLN A 780 -17.72 -17.86 -12.48
N GLN A 781 -18.15 -17.01 -11.56
CA GLN A 781 -17.28 -16.34 -10.60
C GLN A 781 -17.99 -16.11 -9.29
N LEU A 782 -17.26 -16.29 -8.19
CA LEU A 782 -17.69 -15.86 -6.86
C LEU A 782 -16.59 -15.01 -6.23
N LYS A 783 -16.93 -13.79 -5.83
CA LYS A 783 -15.99 -12.84 -5.24
C LYS A 783 -16.63 -12.08 -4.09
N HIS A 784 -15.81 -11.49 -3.23
CA HIS A 784 -16.27 -10.56 -2.21
C HIS A 784 -15.80 -9.15 -2.56
N LEU A 785 -16.70 -8.19 -2.45
CA LEU A 785 -16.39 -6.76 -2.50
C LEU A 785 -16.47 -6.21 -1.09
N ASN A 786 -15.45 -5.49 -0.63
CA ASN A 786 -15.53 -4.78 0.64
C ASN A 786 -16.53 -3.62 0.50
N VAL A 787 -17.37 -3.38 1.51
CA VAL A 787 -18.31 -2.26 1.57
C VAL A 787 -18.25 -1.67 2.98
N PRO A 788 -17.12 -1.04 3.36
CA PRO A 788 -16.87 -0.66 4.74
C PRO A 788 -17.70 0.55 5.13
N ALA A 789 -18.10 0.62 6.41
CA ALA A 789 -18.78 1.77 6.97
C ALA A 789 -17.82 2.75 7.66
N TRP A 790 -16.77 2.24 8.30
CA TRP A 790 -15.65 2.99 8.88
C TRP A 790 -14.35 2.19 8.80
N SER A 791 -13.22 2.81 9.13
CA SER A 791 -11.91 2.15 9.10
C SER A 791 -11.85 0.96 10.07
N GLY A 792 -11.47 -0.22 9.57
CA GLY A 792 -11.45 -1.47 10.35
C GLY A 792 -12.79 -2.20 10.42
N HIS A 793 -13.85 -1.65 9.81
CA HIS A 793 -15.10 -2.38 9.60
C HIS A 793 -14.99 -3.28 8.38
N VAL A 794 -15.02 -4.59 8.59
CA VAL A 794 -15.06 -5.57 7.51
C VAL A 794 -16.52 -5.91 7.23
N SER A 795 -17.06 -5.37 6.14
CA SER A 795 -18.37 -5.77 5.62
C SER A 795 -18.18 -6.23 4.18
N LEU A 796 -18.22 -7.54 3.99
CA LEU A 796 -17.96 -8.16 2.71
C LEU A 796 -19.29 -8.48 2.02
N MET A 797 -19.47 -7.93 0.82
CA MET A 797 -20.58 -8.21 -0.08
C MET A 797 -20.20 -9.35 -1.02
N PRO A 798 -20.70 -10.59 -0.83
CA PRO A 798 -20.51 -11.67 -1.79
C PRO A 798 -21.23 -11.35 -3.11
N VAL A 799 -20.57 -11.68 -4.22
CA VAL A 799 -21.03 -11.46 -5.60
C VAL A 799 -20.83 -12.74 -6.40
N ALA A 800 -21.93 -13.35 -6.85
CA ALA A 800 -21.97 -14.47 -7.78
C ALA A 800 -22.23 -13.96 -9.20
N THR A 801 -21.45 -14.40 -10.17
CA THR A 801 -21.70 -14.15 -11.60
C THR A 801 -22.23 -15.42 -12.23
N LEU A 802 -23.47 -15.40 -12.70
CA LEU A 802 -24.15 -16.55 -13.31
C LEU A 802 -24.19 -16.41 -14.84
N ASP A 803 -24.04 -17.53 -15.55
CA ASP A 803 -24.25 -17.60 -17.00
C ASP A 803 -25.69 -17.97 -17.33
N LEU A 804 -26.37 -17.08 -18.05
CA LEU A 804 -27.75 -17.21 -18.52
C LEU A 804 -27.82 -17.67 -19.98
N SER A 805 -26.69 -17.91 -20.64
CA SER A 805 -26.62 -18.24 -22.08
C SER A 805 -27.28 -19.58 -22.43
N ALA A 806 -27.40 -20.50 -21.48
CA ALA A 806 -28.08 -21.78 -21.67
C ALA A 806 -29.57 -21.63 -22.04
N ALA A 807 -30.24 -20.56 -21.59
CA ALA A 807 -31.64 -20.30 -21.92
C ALA A 807 -31.85 -19.87 -23.39
N ALA A 808 -30.84 -19.26 -24.03
CA ALA A 808 -30.94 -18.81 -25.42
C ALA A 808 -30.96 -19.98 -26.43
N ALA A 809 -30.37 -21.13 -26.08
CA ALA A 809 -30.32 -22.29 -26.96
C ALA A 809 -31.69 -22.97 -27.17
N HIS A 810 -32.65 -22.76 -26.27
CA HIS A 810 -34.00 -23.33 -26.37
C HIS A 810 -35.01 -22.41 -27.08
N SER A 811 -34.70 -21.13 -27.31
CA SER A 811 -35.64 -20.16 -27.92
C SER A 811 -35.57 -20.10 -29.45
N ASP A 812 -34.47 -20.53 -30.08
CA ASP A 812 -34.23 -20.30 -31.52
C ASP A 812 -34.77 -21.39 -32.45
N ASN A 813 -35.53 -22.38 -31.95
CA ASN A 813 -35.98 -23.53 -32.74
C ASN A 813 -37.44 -23.46 -33.22
N SER A 814 -38.05 -22.27 -33.27
CA SER A 814 -39.40 -22.09 -33.84
C SER A 814 -39.40 -21.03 -34.95
N GLY A 815 -39.22 -21.46 -36.20
CA GLY A 815 -39.22 -20.56 -37.35
C GLY A 815 -38.97 -21.22 -38.70
N THR A 816 -39.98 -21.97 -39.18
CA THR A 816 -40.34 -22.19 -40.61
C THR A 816 -39.26 -22.60 -41.62
N GLY A 817 -39.34 -23.85 -42.07
CA GLY A 817 -38.66 -24.31 -43.28
C GLY A 817 -39.32 -23.82 -44.57
N CYS A 818 -38.50 -23.49 -45.59
CA CYS A 818 -38.71 -23.88 -46.98
C CYS A 818 -37.46 -23.61 -47.84
N GLY A 819 -36.93 -24.66 -48.49
CA GLY A 819 -36.49 -24.62 -49.89
C GLY A 819 -35.11 -24.09 -50.30
N SER A 820 -34.14 -25.02 -50.44
CA SER A 820 -33.18 -25.16 -51.57
C SER A 820 -32.30 -23.99 -52.03
N SER A 821 -30.97 -24.11 -51.82
CA SER A 821 -29.98 -24.43 -52.87
C SER A 821 -28.54 -24.11 -52.41
N ALA A 822 -27.59 -24.81 -53.03
CA ALA A 822 -26.19 -24.90 -52.66
C ALA A 822 -25.42 -23.57 -52.68
N GLY A 823 -24.51 -23.40 -51.70
CA GLY A 823 -23.52 -22.33 -51.70
C GLY A 823 -22.55 -22.44 -50.53
N LYS A 824 -21.37 -23.02 -50.78
CA LYS A 824 -20.23 -22.98 -49.86
C LYS A 824 -19.89 -21.52 -49.52
N SER A 825 -20.09 -21.12 -48.26
CA SER A 825 -19.45 -19.94 -47.69
C SER A 825 -19.21 -20.19 -46.21
N GLY A 826 -17.94 -20.41 -45.85
CA GLY A 826 -17.50 -20.52 -44.47
C GLY A 826 -17.59 -19.16 -43.79
N ILE A 827 -18.76 -18.84 -43.24
CA ILE A 827 -18.90 -17.77 -42.25
C ILE A 827 -18.65 -18.41 -40.89
N ARG A 828 -17.51 -18.11 -40.27
CA ARG A 828 -17.29 -18.36 -38.84
C ARG A 828 -18.45 -17.71 -38.09
N LYS A 829 -19.33 -18.53 -37.51
CA LYS A 829 -20.37 -18.09 -36.57
C LYS A 829 -19.62 -17.42 -35.41
N LEU A 830 -19.61 -16.09 -35.35
CA LEU A 830 -19.10 -15.38 -34.18
C LEU A 830 -19.89 -15.90 -32.98
N ALA A 831 -19.19 -16.51 -32.02
CA ALA A 831 -19.80 -16.94 -30.78
C ALA A 831 -20.52 -15.73 -30.15
N ALA A 832 -21.83 -15.85 -29.91
CA ALA A 832 -22.57 -14.84 -29.19
C ALA A 832 -21.90 -14.62 -27.82
N SER A 833 -21.69 -13.37 -27.45
CA SER A 833 -21.15 -13.02 -26.13
C SER A 833 -22.02 -13.63 -25.03
N PRO A 834 -21.44 -14.28 -24.00
CA PRO A 834 -22.21 -14.91 -22.94
C PRO A 834 -23.09 -13.89 -22.22
N ARG A 835 -24.39 -14.22 -22.03
CA ARG A 835 -25.32 -13.41 -21.23
C ARG A 835 -25.08 -13.73 -19.77
N VAL A 836 -24.45 -12.83 -19.03
CA VAL A 836 -24.14 -13.02 -17.60
C VAL A 836 -24.89 -12.03 -16.72
N VAL A 837 -25.24 -12.45 -15.50
CA VAL A 837 -25.81 -11.58 -14.46
C VAL A 837 -24.98 -11.67 -13.18
N ASN A 838 -24.77 -10.53 -12.52
CA ASN A 838 -24.21 -10.51 -11.16
C ASN A 838 -25.33 -10.55 -10.14
N VAL A 839 -25.26 -11.41 -9.13
CA VAL A 839 -26.17 -11.47 -7.99
C VAL A 839 -25.35 -11.25 -6.72
N CYS A 840 -25.69 -10.24 -5.93
CA CYS A 840 -24.97 -9.92 -4.71
C CYS A 840 -25.89 -9.64 -3.52
N SER A 841 -25.37 -9.92 -2.32
CA SER A 841 -26.08 -9.78 -1.04
C SER A 841 -25.34 -8.80 -0.11
N MET A 842 -26.06 -7.91 0.56
CA MET A 842 -25.52 -6.85 1.42
C MET A 842 -26.26 -6.76 2.77
N HIS A 843 -25.57 -6.29 3.81
CA HIS A 843 -26.16 -5.81 5.06
C HIS A 843 -25.67 -4.39 5.40
N LEU A 844 -26.57 -3.40 5.34
CA LEU A 844 -26.29 -2.03 5.77
C LEU A 844 -26.45 -1.89 7.27
N LEU A 845 -25.61 -1.09 7.92
CA LEU A 845 -25.71 -0.84 9.34
C LEU A 845 -27.01 -0.16 9.72
N ALA A 846 -27.63 -0.62 10.78
CA ALA A 846 -28.76 0.08 11.36
C ALA A 846 -28.31 1.34 12.13
N PRO A 847 -28.92 2.51 11.89
CA PRO A 847 -28.53 3.78 12.49
C PRO A 847 -29.21 4.03 13.84
N PHE A 848 -29.16 3.05 14.75
CA PHE A 848 -29.74 3.17 16.10
C PHE A 848 -29.05 4.24 16.98
N VAL A 849 -27.82 4.62 16.64
CA VAL A 849 -27.05 5.65 17.35
C VAL A 849 -26.44 6.62 16.36
N LYS A 850 -26.21 7.86 16.80
CA LYS A 850 -25.64 8.93 15.95
C LYS A 850 -24.31 8.58 15.29
N VAL A 851 -23.51 7.71 15.91
CA VAL A 851 -22.26 7.18 15.31
C VAL A 851 -22.57 6.29 14.10
N ASN A 852 -23.62 5.48 14.18
CA ASN A 852 -24.05 4.60 13.09
C ASN A 852 -24.67 5.38 11.92
N GLU A 853 -25.30 6.54 12.15
CA GLU A 853 -25.80 7.41 11.07
C GLU A 853 -24.66 7.91 10.15
N VAL A 854 -23.55 8.34 10.76
CA VAL A 854 -22.38 8.82 9.99
C VAL A 854 -21.69 7.65 9.28
N ALA A 855 -21.53 6.52 9.96
CA ALA A 855 -21.00 5.28 9.41
C ALA A 855 -21.83 4.76 8.22
N ARG A 856 -23.16 4.78 8.35
CA ARG A 856 -24.13 4.42 7.31
C ARG A 856 -23.91 5.24 6.05
N THR A 857 -23.72 6.55 6.17
CA THR A 857 -23.47 7.42 5.01
C THR A 857 -22.21 6.99 4.25
N GLY A 858 -21.15 6.59 4.96
CA GLY A 858 -19.94 6.04 4.35
C GLY A 858 -20.16 4.70 3.65
N GLN A 859 -20.92 3.80 4.30
CA GLN A 859 -21.27 2.49 3.75
C GLN A 859 -22.17 2.61 2.51
N ASP A 860 -23.10 3.56 2.50
CA ASP A 860 -23.98 3.82 1.35
C ASP A 860 -23.19 4.29 0.13
N GLN A 861 -22.20 5.17 0.33
CA GLN A 861 -21.29 5.58 -0.74
C GLN A 861 -20.48 4.39 -1.24
N ALA A 862 -20.05 3.50 -0.33
CA ALA A 862 -19.32 2.26 -0.64
C ALA A 862 -20.09 1.34 -1.55
N LEU A 863 -21.33 1.09 -1.17
CA LEU A 863 -22.22 0.25 -1.94
C LEU A 863 -22.44 0.86 -3.32
N ARG A 864 -22.76 2.16 -3.41
CA ARG A 864 -22.98 2.85 -4.68
C ARG A 864 -21.76 2.80 -5.58
N HIS A 865 -20.56 2.99 -5.04
CA HIS A 865 -19.32 2.90 -5.81
C HIS A 865 -19.07 1.47 -6.31
N ALA A 866 -19.22 0.45 -5.46
CA ALA A 866 -19.07 -0.95 -5.85
C ALA A 866 -20.05 -1.33 -6.99
N LEU A 867 -21.32 -0.98 -6.83
CA LEU A 867 -22.38 -1.33 -7.77
C LEU A 867 -22.27 -0.59 -9.12
N THR A 868 -21.74 0.63 -9.14
CA THR A 868 -21.64 1.44 -10.37
C THR A 868 -20.29 1.34 -11.07
N ARG A 869 -19.19 1.13 -10.32
CA ARG A 869 -17.82 1.14 -10.87
C ARG A 869 -17.18 -0.23 -10.98
N GLN A 870 -17.53 -1.18 -10.11
CA GLN A 870 -16.87 -2.49 -10.04
C GLN A 870 -17.69 -3.63 -10.66
N LEU A 871 -19.01 -3.51 -10.67
CA LEU A 871 -19.91 -4.46 -11.34
C LEU A 871 -20.34 -3.90 -12.69
N GLN A 872 -20.04 -4.64 -13.76
CA GLN A 872 -20.47 -4.33 -15.13
C GLN A 872 -21.61 -5.26 -15.55
N GLY A 873 -22.48 -4.78 -16.45
CA GLY A 873 -23.60 -5.56 -16.97
C GLY A 873 -24.82 -5.61 -16.04
N ASP A 874 -25.66 -6.61 -16.27
CA ASP A 874 -26.90 -6.84 -15.53
C ASP A 874 -26.56 -7.27 -14.10
N THR A 875 -27.25 -6.67 -13.13
CA THR A 875 -26.98 -6.88 -11.71
C THR A 875 -28.26 -6.94 -10.90
N LEU A 876 -28.38 -7.97 -10.06
CA LEU A 876 -29.31 -8.08 -8.95
C LEU A 876 -28.57 -7.80 -7.64
N VAL A 877 -29.08 -6.82 -6.88
CA VAL A 877 -28.59 -6.50 -5.54
C VAL A 877 -29.71 -6.76 -4.57
N MET A 878 -29.48 -7.62 -3.60
CA MET A 878 -30.43 -7.94 -2.54
C MET A 878 -29.80 -7.79 -1.17
N GLY A 879 -30.61 -7.74 -0.13
CA GLY A 879 -30.10 -7.72 1.22
C GLY A 879 -30.96 -6.94 2.20
N ASP A 880 -30.46 -6.88 3.42
CA ASP A 880 -31.01 -6.04 4.48
C ASP A 880 -30.37 -4.65 4.40
N PHE A 881 -31.17 -3.70 3.94
CA PHE A 881 -30.80 -2.30 3.87
C PHE A 881 -31.09 -1.59 5.19
N ASN A 882 -31.66 -2.23 6.22
CA ASN A 882 -32.02 -1.59 7.49
C ASN A 882 -32.80 -0.29 7.26
N ASP A 883 -33.75 -0.33 6.33
CA ASP A 883 -34.66 0.78 6.00
C ASP A 883 -35.84 0.82 6.97
N TRP A 884 -36.32 2.02 7.24
CA TRP A 884 -37.56 2.26 7.98
C TRP A 884 -38.30 3.47 7.39
N PRO A 885 -39.58 3.72 7.74
CA PRO A 885 -40.45 4.60 6.98
C PRO A 885 -39.96 6.04 6.75
N SER A 886 -39.08 6.56 7.61
CA SER A 886 -38.52 7.91 7.47
C SER A 886 -37.10 7.96 6.90
N ASN A 887 -36.50 6.81 6.62
CA ASN A 887 -35.18 6.70 6.01
C ASN A 887 -35.08 5.44 5.14
N GLU A 888 -35.43 5.60 3.88
CA GLU A 888 -35.33 4.54 2.88
C GLU A 888 -34.06 4.69 2.05
N PHE A 889 -33.39 3.58 1.80
CA PHE A 889 -32.31 3.50 0.83
C PHE A 889 -32.89 3.59 -0.59
N LEU A 890 -32.58 4.71 -1.24
CA LEU A 890 -32.96 4.96 -2.63
C LEU A 890 -31.73 4.95 -3.53
N MET A 891 -31.81 4.21 -4.64
CA MET A 891 -30.82 4.27 -5.70
C MET A 891 -30.97 5.55 -6.53
N PRO A 892 -29.88 6.22 -6.95
CA PRO A 892 -30.00 7.42 -7.78
C PRO A 892 -30.58 7.01 -9.14
N PRO A 893 -31.47 7.81 -9.76
CA PRO A 893 -32.06 7.48 -11.07
C PRO A 893 -31.01 7.16 -12.14
N GLU A 894 -29.84 7.80 -12.08
CA GLU A 894 -28.73 7.65 -13.03
C GLU A 894 -28.05 6.28 -12.93
N SER A 895 -28.19 5.59 -11.79
CA SER A 895 -27.62 4.25 -11.57
C SER A 895 -28.37 3.15 -12.30
N ARG A 896 -29.61 3.43 -12.73
CA ARG A 896 -30.54 2.51 -13.43
C ARG A 896 -30.91 1.26 -12.63
N TYR A 897 -30.67 1.25 -11.31
CA TYR A 897 -31.24 0.24 -10.45
C TYR A 897 -32.69 0.58 -10.13
N VAL A 898 -33.57 -0.41 -10.27
CA VAL A 898 -34.99 -0.30 -9.99
C VAL A 898 -35.34 -1.26 -8.87
N GLU A 899 -36.06 -0.79 -7.86
CA GLU A 899 -36.58 -1.66 -6.80
C GLU A 899 -37.67 -2.56 -7.36
N CYS A 900 -37.58 -3.87 -7.11
CA CYS A 900 -38.41 -4.85 -7.80
C CYS A 900 -39.75 -5.12 -7.11
N TRP A 901 -39.85 -4.95 -5.79
CA TRP A 901 -41.11 -5.23 -5.06
C TRP A 901 -42.29 -4.38 -5.57
N PRO A 902 -42.17 -3.04 -5.70
CA PRO A 902 -43.27 -2.21 -6.19
C PRO A 902 -43.68 -2.51 -7.64
N ILE A 903 -42.83 -3.20 -8.42
CA ILE A 903 -43.15 -3.61 -9.80
C ILE A 903 -44.14 -4.77 -9.78
N ILE A 904 -43.99 -5.71 -8.83
CA ILE A 904 -44.84 -6.90 -8.71
C ILE A 904 -46.10 -6.59 -7.89
N HIS A 905 -45.97 -5.82 -6.81
CA HIS A 905 -47.07 -5.48 -5.91
C HIS A 905 -47.28 -3.96 -5.82
N PRO A 906 -47.86 -3.31 -6.85
CA PRO A 906 -48.11 -1.87 -6.82
C PRO A 906 -49.03 -1.49 -5.66
N GLY A 907 -48.58 -0.55 -4.82
CA GLY A 907 -49.34 -0.06 -3.67
C GLY A 907 -49.19 -0.90 -2.39
N ASP A 908 -48.53 -2.06 -2.46
CA ASP A 908 -48.12 -2.80 -1.28
C ASP A 908 -46.73 -2.33 -0.83
N TYR A 909 -46.64 -1.93 0.44
CA TYR A 909 -45.37 -1.55 1.03
C TYR A 909 -44.47 -2.76 1.36
N GLY A 910 -44.95 -4.01 1.31
CA GLY A 910 -44.08 -5.18 1.47
C GLY A 910 -43.22 -5.13 2.73
N LYS A 911 -43.82 -4.84 3.89
CA LYS A 911 -43.08 -4.76 5.15
C LYS A 911 -42.41 -6.09 5.44
N THR A 912 -41.10 -6.07 5.68
CA THR A 912 -40.34 -7.24 6.11
C THR A 912 -40.18 -7.26 7.63
N MET A 913 -40.50 -6.16 8.30
CA MET A 913 -40.63 -6.06 9.74
C MET A 913 -41.93 -5.35 10.13
N ASP A 914 -42.76 -6.02 10.93
CA ASP A 914 -43.95 -5.42 11.54
C ASP A 914 -44.40 -6.19 12.80
N GLU A 915 -45.49 -5.71 13.39
CA GLU A 915 -46.09 -6.25 14.60
C GLU A 915 -46.72 -7.66 14.47
N SER A 916 -46.94 -8.15 13.25
CA SER A 916 -47.46 -9.51 13.03
C SER A 916 -46.40 -10.56 13.33
N ASN A 917 -45.12 -10.21 13.18
CA ASN A 917 -44.01 -10.96 13.73
C ASN A 917 -43.87 -10.62 15.21
N THR A 918 -44.43 -11.47 16.07
CA THR A 918 -44.38 -11.23 17.52
C THR A 918 -42.96 -11.21 18.07
N PHE A 919 -42.00 -11.88 17.42
CA PHE A 919 -40.59 -11.81 17.80
C PHE A 919 -40.01 -10.43 17.49
N CYS A 920 -40.25 -9.92 16.27
CA CYS A 920 -39.90 -8.55 15.87
C CYS A 920 -40.48 -7.52 16.84
N LYS A 921 -41.79 -7.61 17.13
CA LYS A 921 -42.48 -6.72 18.06
C LYS A 921 -41.85 -6.65 19.46
N LEU A 922 -41.24 -7.73 19.93
CA LEU A 922 -40.58 -7.79 21.25
C LEU A 922 -39.16 -7.20 21.24
N LYS A 923 -38.54 -7.06 20.06
CA LYS A 923 -37.10 -6.78 19.89
C LYS A 923 -36.79 -5.47 19.20
N ILE A 924 -37.69 -5.04 18.33
CA ILE A 924 -37.50 -3.93 17.42
C ILE A 924 -38.54 -2.86 17.77
N GLU A 925 -38.09 -1.62 17.90
CA GLU A 925 -38.98 -0.49 18.16
C GLU A 925 -39.87 -0.26 16.94
N GLU A 926 -41.14 0.08 17.16
CA GLU A 926 -42.15 0.26 16.10
C GLU A 926 -41.73 1.25 15.01
N ILE A 927 -40.87 2.22 15.34
CA ILE A 927 -40.32 3.18 14.39
C ILE A 927 -39.48 2.53 13.27
N PHE A 928 -38.98 1.31 13.49
CA PHE A 928 -38.21 0.55 12.52
C PHE A 928 -39.05 -0.44 11.71
N PHE A 929 -40.36 -0.53 11.97
CA PHE A 929 -41.25 -1.38 11.16
C PHE A 929 -41.32 -0.85 9.74
N GLY A 930 -40.86 -1.64 8.78
CA GLY A 930 -40.62 -1.19 7.41
C GLY A 930 -40.20 -2.31 6.47
N ARG A 931 -39.66 -1.92 5.31
CA ARG A 931 -39.14 -2.83 4.30
C ARG A 931 -37.62 -2.77 4.30
N SER A 932 -37.02 -3.45 5.25
CA SER A 932 -35.56 -3.46 5.38
C SER A 932 -34.92 -4.37 4.33
N ASP A 933 -35.53 -5.50 4.02
CA ASP A 933 -35.03 -6.41 2.98
C ASP A 933 -35.56 -5.98 1.60
N LYS A 934 -34.66 -5.72 0.66
CA LYS A 934 -35.00 -5.22 -0.68
C LYS A 934 -34.25 -5.96 -1.78
N VAL A 935 -34.81 -5.91 -3.00
CA VAL A 935 -34.19 -6.42 -4.22
C VAL A 935 -34.21 -5.35 -5.31
N PHE A 936 -33.04 -5.00 -5.83
CA PHE A 936 -32.84 -4.04 -6.92
C PHE A 936 -32.31 -4.73 -8.17
N LEU A 937 -32.81 -4.34 -9.33
CA LEU A 937 -32.38 -4.83 -10.65
C LEU A 937 -31.83 -3.69 -11.49
N ARG A 938 -30.65 -3.89 -12.10
CA ARG A 938 -30.10 -3.06 -13.17
C ARG A 938 -29.92 -3.89 -14.44
N THR A 939 -30.40 -3.38 -15.56
CA THR A 939 -30.18 -3.96 -16.91
C THR A 939 -29.25 -3.06 -17.75
N GLY A 940 -28.42 -3.67 -18.61
CA GLY A 940 -27.33 -3.05 -19.39
C GLY A 940 -27.76 -1.97 -20.39
N THR A 941 -26.79 -1.22 -20.94
CA THR A 941 -27.00 -0.10 -21.88
C THR A 941 -27.65 -0.54 -23.20
N ALA A 942 -28.77 0.07 -23.57
CA ALA A 942 -29.06 0.37 -24.96
C ALA A 942 -28.05 1.44 -25.42
N THR A 943 -27.16 1.11 -26.34
CA THR A 943 -26.44 2.16 -27.08
C THR A 943 -27.41 2.74 -28.10
N ALA A 944 -27.24 4.00 -28.50
CA ALA A 944 -28.09 4.65 -29.51
C ALA A 944 -28.16 3.90 -30.87
N SER A 945 -27.33 2.87 -31.06
CA SER A 945 -27.29 2.02 -32.24
C SER A 945 -27.80 0.59 -32.04
N SER A 946 -28.24 0.18 -30.83
CA SER A 946 -28.83 -1.15 -30.59
C SER A 946 -29.68 -1.18 -29.32
N PRO A 947 -30.99 -1.51 -29.39
CA PRO A 947 -31.81 -1.73 -28.21
C PRO A 947 -31.47 -3.10 -27.62
N THR A 948 -30.43 -3.16 -26.79
CA THR A 948 -30.13 -4.35 -26.00
C THR A 948 -31.27 -4.58 -25.01
N ARG A 949 -32.13 -5.56 -25.32
CA ARG A 949 -33.18 -6.10 -24.46
C ARG A 949 -32.56 -6.46 -23.10
N GLY A 950 -33.12 -5.97 -21.99
CA GLY A 950 -32.67 -6.38 -20.64
C GLY A 950 -32.78 -7.89 -20.47
N VAL A 951 -31.91 -8.52 -19.67
CA VAL A 951 -31.83 -9.99 -19.58
C VAL A 951 -32.79 -10.58 -18.54
N LEU A 952 -33.29 -9.76 -17.61
CA LEU A 952 -34.20 -10.20 -16.56
C LEU A 952 -35.43 -9.30 -16.45
N LYS A 953 -36.57 -9.91 -16.12
CA LYS A 953 -37.82 -9.23 -15.76
C LYS A 953 -38.40 -9.87 -14.50
N PRO A 954 -38.68 -9.12 -13.42
CA PRO A 954 -39.34 -9.69 -12.24
C PRO A 954 -40.76 -10.15 -12.63
N VAL A 955 -41.18 -11.32 -12.14
CA VAL A 955 -42.49 -11.91 -12.44
C VAL A 955 -43.30 -12.31 -11.21
N GLU A 956 -42.64 -12.65 -10.10
CA GLU A 956 -43.30 -13.07 -8.87
C GLU A 956 -42.44 -12.67 -7.65
N ALA A 957 -43.10 -12.36 -6.54
CA ALA A 957 -42.44 -12.08 -5.26
C ALA A 957 -43.37 -12.41 -4.08
N HIS A 958 -42.83 -12.98 -3.00
CA HIS A 958 -43.57 -13.25 -1.76
C HIS A 958 -42.65 -13.20 -0.54
N LEU A 959 -43.28 -13.06 0.64
CA LEU A 959 -42.59 -13.09 1.93
C LEU A 959 -42.42 -14.52 2.44
N VAL A 960 -41.29 -14.80 3.09
CA VAL A 960 -40.91 -16.12 3.63
C VAL A 960 -40.77 -16.01 5.15
N GLY A 961 -41.18 -17.06 5.87
CA GLY A 961 -41.07 -17.11 7.34
C GLY A 961 -42.12 -16.27 8.08
N THR A 962 -43.31 -16.13 7.49
CA THR A 962 -44.42 -15.34 8.03
C THR A 962 -45.22 -16.02 9.14
N ARG A 963 -44.79 -17.20 9.60
CA ARG A 963 -45.43 -17.96 10.68
C ARG A 963 -44.45 -18.25 11.80
N SER A 964 -44.99 -18.54 12.99
CA SER A 964 -44.17 -18.89 14.14
C SER A 964 -43.46 -20.23 13.94
N VAL A 965 -42.37 -20.46 14.68
CA VAL A 965 -41.63 -21.74 14.69
C VAL A 965 -42.53 -22.92 15.04
N ASN A 966 -43.49 -22.71 15.94
CA ASN A 966 -44.48 -23.72 16.33
C ASN A 966 -45.41 -24.10 15.18
N ASP A 967 -45.93 -23.10 14.47
CA ASP A 967 -46.83 -23.32 13.33
C ASP A 967 -46.10 -24.01 12.18
N GLU A 968 -44.84 -23.64 11.92
CA GLU A 968 -44.02 -24.27 10.88
C GLU A 968 -43.65 -25.72 11.18
N ASN A 969 -43.49 -26.07 12.46
CA ASN A 969 -43.18 -27.43 12.90
C ASN A 969 -44.42 -28.26 13.25
N GLY A 970 -45.59 -27.65 13.39
CA GLY A 970 -46.80 -28.32 13.86
C GLY A 970 -46.69 -28.82 15.31
N ASN A 971 -45.90 -28.16 16.16
CA ASN A 971 -45.74 -28.51 17.58
C ASN A 971 -45.74 -27.25 18.48
N GLN A 972 -45.66 -27.43 19.79
CA GLN A 972 -45.68 -26.32 20.77
C GLN A 972 -44.41 -26.28 21.63
N GLU A 973 -43.29 -26.81 21.10
CA GLU A 973 -42.05 -26.93 21.87
C GLU A 973 -41.28 -25.61 21.98
N ALA A 974 -41.53 -24.65 21.09
CA ALA A 974 -40.93 -23.32 21.14
C ALA A 974 -41.90 -22.31 21.79
N PRO A 975 -41.41 -21.14 22.28
CA PRO A 975 -42.29 -20.07 22.70
C PRO A 975 -43.22 -19.62 21.56
N ALA A 976 -44.48 -19.36 21.86
CA ALA A 976 -45.48 -18.93 20.87
C ALA A 976 -45.10 -17.62 20.15
N TYR A 977 -44.25 -16.79 20.77
CA TYR A 977 -43.77 -15.56 20.16
C TYR A 977 -42.63 -15.76 19.16
N LEU A 978 -42.03 -16.96 19.09
CA LEU A 978 -40.79 -17.20 18.35
C LEU A 978 -41.07 -17.38 16.86
N PHE A 979 -40.44 -16.54 16.05
CA PHE A 979 -40.43 -16.64 14.60
C PHE A 979 -39.05 -17.12 14.11
N PRO A 980 -38.94 -17.59 12.85
CA PRO A 980 -37.66 -18.00 12.29
C PRO A 980 -36.60 -16.88 12.34
N SER A 981 -37.02 -15.63 12.13
CA SER A 981 -36.20 -14.41 12.24
C SER A 981 -37.07 -13.24 12.72
N ASP A 982 -36.46 -12.13 13.13
CA ASP A 982 -37.13 -10.84 13.35
C ASP A 982 -37.50 -10.13 12.04
N HIS A 983 -36.96 -10.59 10.91
CA HIS A 983 -37.38 -10.21 9.56
C HIS A 983 -38.15 -11.33 8.87
N TYR A 984 -39.06 -10.96 7.97
CA TYR A 984 -39.55 -11.84 6.92
C TYR A 984 -38.57 -11.84 5.74
N GLY A 985 -38.28 -13.03 5.19
CA GLY A 985 -37.46 -13.15 3.98
C GLY A 985 -38.23 -12.68 2.74
N VAL A 986 -37.51 -12.30 1.69
CA VAL A 986 -38.09 -11.90 0.40
C VAL A 986 -37.63 -12.85 -0.69
N SER A 987 -38.56 -13.64 -1.23
CA SER A 987 -38.35 -14.51 -2.39
C SER A 987 -38.84 -13.80 -3.65
N MET A 988 -38.05 -13.85 -4.73
CA MET A 988 -38.39 -13.20 -5.99
C MET A 988 -37.95 -14.04 -7.19
N GLN A 989 -38.82 -14.12 -8.19
CA GLN A 989 -38.60 -14.85 -9.43
C GLN A 989 -38.48 -13.89 -10.61
N PHE A 990 -37.51 -14.13 -11.47
CA PHE A 990 -37.22 -13.34 -12.66
C PHE A 990 -37.33 -14.22 -13.91
N GLN A 991 -38.09 -13.78 -14.90
CA GLN A 991 -38.05 -14.32 -16.25
C GLN A 991 -36.74 -13.92 -16.93
N VAL A 992 -36.03 -14.88 -17.51
CA VAL A 992 -34.85 -14.65 -18.36
C VAL A 992 -35.32 -14.35 -19.78
N LEU A 993 -34.93 -13.19 -20.32
CA LEU A 993 -35.37 -12.62 -21.60
C LEU A 993 -34.37 -12.86 -22.74
#